data_AF-A0A7W1XYD3-F1
#
_entry.id   AF-A0A7W1XYD3-F1
#
_cell.length_a   1.000
_cell.length_b   1.000
_cell.length_c   1.000
_cell.angle_alpha   90.00
_cell.angle_beta   90.00
_cell.angle_gamma   90.00
#
_symmetry.space_group_name_H-M   'P 1'
#
loop_
_entity.id
_entity.type
_entity.pdbx_description
1 polymer ?
#
loop_
_entity_poly.entity_id
_entity_poly.type
_entity_poly.pdbx_seq_one_letter_code
_entity_poly.pdbx_strand_id
1 'polypeptide(L)'
;MSALWISSSHSDPFFQDLLDNRGRCSGSVDRNGMKMPFSSRSFLTASIFLGLWFFVGAVCAPLDAQQSFTQSLQFEPRETTPLFTHALEDGDEKEGPSAKELRKLVQQAAMSGDASALAEVLRTMGRMPGRNATAAVLSTANSLSRSTADDIYWFLLQGVAGFKGADAFTEMGEFVVRYKSKPIARDLLNALRKTRSKYANRVIRRVMEYCPIDMQMMAVDIAAEIPVRRTVDVLMPILARECAKEKDGKRPPTELKRSLISAMEALTMQQLGNSLINWQGWWERERSRGLKVIREEAENHESTTGLARPLDPVRARQFLGLEDLPPGKVLVIKGPTAKNGFDTNYDHIEHVLERISIPHTVIEKGEVEKSSFSFKGVAAVFINCSHIHKFCQNPNHKAGEYTGNRMHRCVGEGAHDEVQFKMNKDAIDKIVSFVEKGGYLFTEDWCLIEVLEVGFNKFLRSGTALEGGSFGISPEKGMTSHPLLRGVFVPPVDMDALRRRAYGLDDEDDDEDAEYDPSSEDDPGDVDGDRGKTGVGNSDLDAPGEIEDPDIRLVKHQWKIDKESPSLDIRSKKVQVLIDSEDLRKECGEGAVAVTFTVKKGRVIHVLSHFGEQSSSDNEATIENLLINFLLQVRIRAGN
;
A
#
# COMPACT_ATOMS: atom_id res chain seq x y z
N MET A 1 -39.62 -20.78 -39.02
CA MET A 1 -39.41 -20.47 -40.45
C MET A 1 -38.20 -19.56 -40.55
N SER A 2 -37.22 -19.66 -41.45
CA SER A 2 -36.70 -20.72 -42.34
C SER A 2 -35.30 -20.20 -42.77
N ALA A 3 -34.20 -20.94 -42.75
CA ALA A 3 -33.82 -22.04 -43.65
C ALA A 3 -33.80 -21.61 -45.14
N LEU A 4 -32.75 -21.87 -45.96
CA LEU A 4 -31.45 -22.55 -45.74
C LEU A 4 -30.52 -22.29 -46.96
N TRP A 5 -29.48 -23.14 -47.11
CA TRP A 5 -28.63 -23.49 -48.28
C TRP A 5 -27.11 -23.20 -48.07
N ILE A 6 -26.15 -24.18 -48.06
CA ILE A 6 -25.84 -25.36 -48.91
C ILE A 6 -25.13 -24.90 -50.21
N SER A 7 -23.95 -25.39 -50.65
CA SER A 7 -22.89 -26.28 -50.10
C SER A 7 -21.59 -26.09 -50.96
N SER A 8 -20.52 -26.91 -51.05
CA SER A 8 -20.21 -28.28 -50.56
C SER A 8 -18.69 -28.60 -50.62
N SER A 9 -18.16 -29.18 -49.53
CA SER A 9 -17.25 -30.35 -49.44
C SER A 9 -16.63 -31.00 -50.69
N HIS A 10 -15.35 -31.40 -50.58
CA HIS A 10 -14.77 -32.66 -51.12
C HIS A 10 -13.52 -33.08 -50.29
N SER A 11 -13.04 -34.33 -50.41
CA SER A 11 -12.16 -34.98 -49.41
C SER A 11 -11.33 -36.16 -49.93
N ASP A 12 -10.06 -36.26 -49.48
CA ASP A 12 -9.26 -37.50 -49.28
C ASP A 12 -8.96 -38.44 -50.50
N PRO A 13 -8.15 -39.53 -50.36
CA PRO A 13 -6.89 -39.73 -49.59
C PRO A 13 -5.78 -40.45 -50.42
N PHE A 14 -4.63 -40.83 -49.80
CA PHE A 14 -3.89 -42.14 -49.86
C PHE A 14 -2.46 -41.97 -49.22
N PHE A 15 -2.05 -42.77 -48.20
CA PHE A 15 -1.26 -44.04 -48.26
C PHE A 15 0.22 -43.91 -48.75
N GLN A 16 1.26 -44.58 -48.21
CA GLN A 16 1.41 -45.50 -47.05
C GLN A 16 2.92 -45.83 -46.77
N ASP A 17 3.28 -46.22 -45.53
CA ASP A 17 4.44 -47.08 -45.13
C ASP A 17 5.90 -46.62 -45.42
N LEU A 18 6.99 -47.19 -44.85
CA LEU A 18 7.18 -48.44 -44.05
C LEU A 18 8.25 -48.29 -42.92
N LEU A 19 8.53 -49.37 -42.18
CA LEU A 19 9.23 -49.45 -40.88
C LEU A 19 10.63 -50.14 -40.88
N ASP A 20 11.32 -49.97 -39.75
CA ASP A 20 12.08 -50.99 -38.96
C ASP A 20 13.64 -51.08 -39.05
N ASN A 21 14.20 -51.59 -37.95
CA ASN A 21 15.55 -52.16 -37.70
C ASN A 21 16.75 -51.23 -37.40
N ARG A 22 17.76 -51.64 -36.58
CA ARG A 22 17.81 -52.43 -35.30
C ARG A 22 19.27 -52.51 -34.78
N GLY A 23 19.46 -52.71 -33.45
CA GLY A 23 20.74 -53.16 -32.83
C GLY A 23 21.36 -52.13 -31.86
N ARG A 24 21.64 -52.42 -30.57
CA ARG A 24 22.60 -53.39 -29.94
C ARG A 24 24.05 -52.87 -29.98
N CYS A 25 24.90 -52.91 -28.93
CA CYS A 25 25.04 -53.73 -27.70
C CYS A 25 25.79 -52.92 -26.59
N SER A 26 26.14 -53.40 -25.37
CA SER A 26 25.53 -54.33 -24.37
C SER A 26 26.46 -54.50 -23.14
N GLY A 27 25.91 -54.68 -21.93
CA GLY A 27 26.60 -55.20 -20.72
C GLY A 27 26.96 -54.14 -19.67
N SER A 28 26.69 -54.20 -18.35
CA SER A 28 26.27 -55.23 -17.36
C SER A 28 27.38 -55.80 -16.46
N VAL A 29 27.18 -55.77 -15.13
CA VAL A 29 27.39 -56.88 -14.16
C VAL A 29 26.80 -56.46 -12.78
N ASP A 30 26.09 -57.37 -12.10
CA ASP A 30 25.50 -57.17 -10.77
C ASP A 30 26.45 -57.53 -9.61
N ARG A 31 26.11 -57.12 -8.36
CA ARG A 31 25.71 -58.07 -7.27
C ARG A 31 25.42 -57.43 -5.89
N ASN A 32 24.29 -57.85 -5.32
CA ASN A 32 24.02 -58.24 -3.90
C ASN A 32 24.43 -57.34 -2.70
N GLY A 33 23.51 -57.15 -1.74
CA GLY A 33 23.81 -56.56 -0.40
C GLY A 33 22.60 -56.42 0.54
N MET A 34 22.11 -57.51 1.13
CA MET A 34 20.76 -57.60 1.75
C MET A 34 20.73 -57.45 3.30
N LYS A 35 19.65 -56.84 3.83
CA LYS A 35 19.09 -56.89 5.23
C LYS A 35 19.57 -55.92 6.34
N MET A 36 18.71 -55.81 7.37
CA MET A 36 18.66 -54.89 8.54
C MET A 36 18.86 -55.68 9.88
N PRO A 37 18.57 -55.17 11.11
CA PRO A 37 18.66 -53.83 11.73
C PRO A 37 19.51 -53.88 13.05
N PHE A 38 18.99 -53.38 14.21
CA PHE A 38 19.58 -53.23 15.57
C PHE A 38 20.56 -52.04 15.78
N SER A 39 20.69 -51.43 16.96
CA SER A 39 19.76 -51.24 18.10
C SER A 39 20.24 -50.12 19.05
N SER A 40 19.50 -49.89 20.13
CA SER A 40 19.81 -48.92 21.20
C SER A 40 21.10 -49.21 21.98
N ARG A 41 21.71 -48.15 22.54
CA ARG A 41 22.00 -48.02 23.99
C ARG A 41 22.48 -46.62 24.38
N SER A 42 22.16 -46.23 25.62
CA SER A 42 22.57 -44.99 26.27
C SER A 42 23.93 -45.15 26.97
N PHE A 43 24.63 -44.04 27.23
CA PHE A 43 25.62 -43.94 28.31
C PHE A 43 25.64 -42.53 28.93
N LEU A 44 25.71 -42.47 30.27
CA LEU A 44 26.29 -41.36 31.04
C LEU A 44 27.83 -41.59 31.02
N THR A 45 28.75 -40.63 31.14
CA THR A 45 29.05 -39.72 32.28
C THR A 45 30.09 -38.65 31.84
N ALA A 46 30.39 -37.56 32.56
CA ALA A 46 29.63 -36.78 33.55
C ALA A 46 30.29 -35.40 33.79
N SER A 47 29.49 -34.49 34.34
CA SER A 47 29.76 -33.34 35.23
C SER A 47 31.19 -32.84 35.55
N ILE A 48 31.36 -31.51 35.49
CA ILE A 48 32.12 -30.74 36.50
C ILE A 48 31.19 -29.64 37.04
N PHE A 49 31.29 -29.35 38.35
CA PHE A 49 30.50 -28.34 39.07
C PHE A 49 31.25 -27.00 39.19
N LEU A 50 30.51 -25.89 39.22
CA LEU A 50 30.38 -24.91 40.34
C LEU A 50 29.70 -23.63 39.79
N GLY A 51 28.84 -22.92 40.52
CA GLY A 51 28.27 -23.18 41.85
C GLY A 51 27.19 -22.13 42.18
N LEU A 52 26.17 -22.51 42.97
CA LEU A 52 25.02 -21.63 43.28
C LEU A 52 24.53 -21.91 44.70
N TRP A 53 24.49 -20.87 45.55
CA TRP A 53 23.80 -20.83 46.84
C TRP A 53 22.78 -19.67 46.79
N PHE A 54 21.47 -19.90 46.93
CA PHE A 54 20.69 -20.21 48.16
C PHE A 54 20.55 -18.98 49.09
N PHE A 55 19.37 -18.59 49.57
CA PHE A 55 17.98 -19.05 49.30
C PHE A 55 16.93 -18.02 49.85
N VAL A 56 15.65 -18.21 49.51
CA VAL A 56 14.38 -17.82 50.20
C VAL A 56 14.48 -16.96 51.50
N GLY A 57 13.72 -15.88 51.75
CA GLY A 57 12.43 -15.41 51.20
C GLY A 57 11.31 -15.44 52.26
N ALA A 58 10.67 -14.30 52.60
CA ALA A 58 9.50 -14.24 53.51
C ALA A 58 8.66 -12.94 53.34
N VAL A 59 7.42 -12.96 53.83
CA VAL A 59 6.32 -11.99 53.59
C VAL A 59 6.07 -11.09 54.83
N CYS A 60 5.34 -9.98 54.62
CA CYS A 60 4.70 -9.03 55.57
C CYS A 60 5.38 -7.65 55.81
N ALA A 61 4.49 -6.66 56.02
CA ALA A 61 4.72 -5.24 56.30
C ALA A 61 4.45 -4.95 57.82
N PRO A 62 4.35 -3.71 58.38
CA PRO A 62 4.21 -2.39 57.72
C PRO A 62 4.87 -1.14 58.41
N LEU A 63 4.59 0.04 57.83
CA LEU A 63 4.43 1.40 58.43
C LEU A 63 5.63 2.25 58.95
N ASP A 64 5.57 3.51 58.49
CA ASP A 64 5.82 4.80 59.19
C ASP A 64 7.21 5.51 59.31
N ALA A 65 7.07 6.85 59.35
CA ALA A 65 8.01 7.95 59.66
C ALA A 65 9.31 8.05 58.81
N GLN A 66 9.43 9.00 57.86
CA GLN A 66 9.53 10.48 57.95
C GLN A 66 10.93 11.03 58.27
N GLN A 67 11.35 12.02 57.45
CA GLN A 67 12.53 12.89 57.58
C GLN A 67 13.89 12.17 57.47
N SER A 68 14.88 12.66 56.73
CA SER A 68 14.98 13.89 55.92
C SER A 68 16.13 13.76 54.91
N PHE A 69 15.98 14.29 53.68
CA PHE A 69 17.07 14.91 52.89
C PHE A 69 16.51 15.53 51.58
N THR A 70 15.84 16.68 51.68
CA THR A 70 15.46 17.48 50.50
C THR A 70 16.64 18.32 50.06
N GLN A 71 17.41 17.86 49.07
CA GLN A 71 18.46 18.67 48.44
C GLN A 71 18.34 18.63 46.91
N SER A 72 17.71 19.69 46.40
CA SER A 72 17.83 20.25 45.04
C SER A 72 18.55 19.40 43.98
N LEU A 73 17.78 18.61 43.22
CA LEU A 73 18.10 18.26 41.84
C LEU A 73 17.11 18.97 40.92
N GLN A 74 17.37 20.26 40.67
CA GLN A 74 16.80 20.93 39.52
C GLN A 74 17.43 20.32 38.27
N PHE A 75 16.65 19.59 37.49
CA PHE A 75 17.05 19.22 36.14
C PHE A 75 16.92 20.46 35.27
N GLU A 76 18.05 21.14 35.02
CA GLU A 76 18.09 22.16 33.96
C GLU A 76 17.89 21.47 32.61
N PRO A 77 17.07 22.04 31.70
CA PRO A 77 16.95 21.52 30.35
C PRO A 77 18.30 21.71 29.65
N ARG A 78 18.90 20.61 29.20
CA ARG A 78 20.10 20.68 28.37
C ARG A 78 19.71 21.23 27.01
N GLU A 79 20.07 22.48 26.75
CA GLU A 79 19.93 23.07 25.41
C GLU A 79 20.69 22.21 24.39
N THR A 80 19.98 21.75 23.36
CA THR A 80 20.52 20.91 22.27
C THR A 80 20.61 21.66 20.95
N THR A 81 20.96 22.94 21.02
CA THR A 81 21.51 23.71 19.89
C THR A 81 22.87 23.11 19.47
N PRO A 82 23.23 23.17 18.16
CA PRO A 82 23.66 21.94 17.51
C PRO A 82 25.17 21.78 17.34
N LEU A 83 25.61 20.52 17.26
CA LEU A 83 26.98 20.08 16.92
C LEU A 83 27.40 20.38 15.45
N PHE A 84 26.73 21.33 14.78
CA PHE A 84 26.87 21.65 13.35
C PHE A 84 27.34 23.09 13.06
N THR A 85 27.14 24.06 13.94
CA THR A 85 27.50 25.47 13.67
C THR A 85 29.01 25.65 13.48
N HIS A 86 29.81 25.13 14.40
CA HIS A 86 31.28 25.14 14.31
C HIS A 86 31.88 24.34 13.12
N ALA A 87 31.07 23.65 12.32
CA ALA A 87 31.55 22.95 11.13
C ALA A 87 31.38 23.76 9.82
N LEU A 88 30.81 24.97 9.89
CA LEU A 88 30.47 25.80 8.71
C LEU A 88 31.12 27.19 8.72
N GLU A 89 31.84 27.57 9.78
CA GLU A 89 32.45 28.91 9.94
C GLU A 89 33.99 28.92 9.78
N ASP A 90 34.67 27.77 9.94
CA ASP A 90 36.12 27.64 9.76
C ASP A 90 36.48 27.47 8.27
N GLY A 91 37.00 28.54 7.65
CA GLY A 91 37.32 28.63 6.22
C GLY A 91 38.54 27.83 5.71
N ASP A 92 38.62 26.53 6.04
CA ASP A 92 39.49 25.55 5.34
C ASP A 92 38.65 24.72 4.36
N GLU A 93 39.22 24.33 3.22
CA GLU A 93 38.62 23.39 2.24
C GLU A 93 38.60 21.92 2.77
N LYS A 94 37.89 21.68 3.87
CA LYS A 94 37.70 20.33 4.43
C LYS A 94 36.55 19.63 3.70
N GLU A 95 36.78 18.40 3.24
CA GLU A 95 35.72 17.55 2.66
C GLU A 95 34.52 17.45 3.63
N GLY A 96 33.32 17.71 3.12
CA GLY A 96 32.09 17.61 3.92
C GLY A 96 31.92 16.22 4.54
N PRO A 97 31.29 16.11 5.73
CA PRO A 97 31.35 14.93 6.58
C PRO A 97 30.92 13.66 5.85
N SER A 98 31.67 12.57 6.06
CA SER A 98 31.54 11.38 5.24
C SER A 98 30.19 10.70 5.45
N ALA A 99 29.69 10.00 4.42
CA ALA A 99 28.49 9.18 4.53
C ALA A 99 28.56 8.14 5.67
N LYS A 100 29.77 7.79 6.16
CA LYS A 100 30.00 6.90 7.31
C LYS A 100 29.76 7.59 8.66
N GLU A 101 30.08 8.87 8.78
CA GLU A 101 29.85 9.67 9.99
C GLU A 101 28.39 10.12 10.06
N LEU A 102 27.85 10.63 8.96
CA LEU A 102 26.42 10.93 8.83
C LEU A 102 25.56 9.70 9.14
N ARG A 103 25.96 8.50 8.70
CA ARG A 103 25.25 7.26 9.04
C ARG A 103 25.25 6.96 10.54
N LYS A 104 26.35 7.22 11.25
CA LYS A 104 26.37 7.05 12.72
C LYS A 104 25.39 8.01 13.39
N LEU A 105 25.34 9.27 12.95
CA LEU A 105 24.43 10.28 13.50
C LEU A 105 22.96 9.85 13.31
N VAL A 106 22.57 9.45 12.10
CA VAL A 106 21.20 8.94 11.82
C VAL A 106 20.90 7.69 12.66
N GLN A 107 21.87 6.78 12.81
CA GLN A 107 21.70 5.59 13.65
C GLN A 107 21.57 5.92 15.14
N GLN A 108 22.30 6.90 15.65
CA GLN A 108 22.21 7.35 17.05
C GLN A 108 20.86 8.03 17.33
N ALA A 109 20.41 8.92 16.43
CA ALA A 109 19.10 9.56 16.55
C ALA A 109 17.96 8.52 16.44
N ALA A 110 18.03 7.58 15.49
CA ALA A 110 17.07 6.50 15.35
C ALA A 110 17.03 5.57 16.58
N MET A 111 18.17 5.30 17.22
CA MET A 111 18.25 4.44 18.41
C MET A 111 17.92 5.15 19.73
N SER A 112 17.74 6.47 19.73
CA SER A 112 17.33 7.23 20.92
C SER A 112 15.85 7.04 21.27
N GLY A 113 15.01 6.70 20.29
CA GLY A 113 13.55 6.70 20.40
C GLY A 113 12.89 8.09 20.31
N ASP A 114 13.67 9.17 20.24
CA ASP A 114 13.15 10.53 20.07
C ASP A 114 12.93 10.87 18.59
N ALA A 115 11.65 10.88 18.19
CA ALA A 115 11.21 11.29 16.86
C ALA A 115 11.58 12.75 16.53
N SER A 116 11.69 13.63 17.52
CA SER A 116 12.02 15.05 17.34
C SER A 116 13.51 15.21 17.00
N ALA A 117 14.39 14.56 17.76
CA ALA A 117 15.82 14.50 17.45
C ALA A 117 16.09 13.84 16.08
N LEU A 118 15.34 12.79 15.73
CA LEU A 118 15.44 12.19 14.40
C LEU A 118 14.93 13.12 13.28
N ALA A 119 13.83 13.86 13.50
CA ALA A 119 13.34 14.85 12.55
C ALA A 119 14.41 15.91 12.26
N GLU A 120 15.05 16.46 13.30
CA GLU A 120 16.00 17.55 13.13
C GLU A 120 17.34 17.12 12.51
N VAL A 121 17.79 15.90 12.79
CA VAL A 121 18.90 15.28 12.04
C VAL A 121 18.56 15.13 10.56
N LEU A 122 17.35 14.69 10.21
CA LEU A 122 16.94 14.58 8.81
C LEU A 122 16.75 15.96 8.14
N ARG A 123 16.20 16.96 8.84
CA ARG A 123 16.07 18.35 8.34
C ARG A 123 17.44 18.98 8.08
N THR A 124 18.38 18.83 9.01
CA THR A 124 19.78 19.27 8.83
C THR A 124 20.41 18.60 7.60
N MET A 125 20.27 17.27 7.50
CA MET A 125 20.84 16.50 6.40
C MET A 125 20.21 16.79 5.03
N GLY A 126 18.92 17.15 4.98
CA GLY A 126 18.22 17.52 3.75
C GLY A 126 18.64 18.86 3.15
N ARG A 127 19.35 19.71 3.93
CA ARG A 127 19.93 20.98 3.47
C ARG A 127 21.34 20.84 2.89
N MET A 128 22.02 19.72 3.17
CA MET A 128 23.41 19.48 2.78
C MET A 128 23.57 19.27 1.25
N PRO A 129 24.66 19.75 0.63
CA PRO A 129 24.98 19.42 -0.76
C PRO A 129 25.49 17.98 -0.91
N GLY A 130 25.40 17.46 -2.14
CA GLY A 130 25.97 16.16 -2.50
C GLY A 130 25.13 14.94 -2.09
N ARG A 131 25.69 13.75 -2.33
CA ARG A 131 24.99 12.46 -2.17
C ARG A 131 25.15 11.81 -0.79
N ASN A 132 26.13 12.26 0.01
CA ASN A 132 26.53 11.60 1.26
C ASN A 132 25.40 11.53 2.30
N ALA A 133 24.61 12.60 2.44
CA ALA A 133 23.48 12.66 3.36
C ALA A 133 22.39 11.64 3.00
N THR A 134 21.92 11.67 1.75
CA THR A 134 20.93 10.74 1.20
C THR A 134 21.39 9.29 1.32
N ALA A 135 22.64 9.00 0.95
CA ALA A 135 23.23 7.67 1.07
C ALA A 135 23.27 7.17 2.53
N ALA A 136 23.57 8.04 3.50
CA ALA A 136 23.59 7.70 4.91
C ALA A 136 22.20 7.35 5.48
N VAL A 137 21.17 8.12 5.13
CA VAL A 137 19.77 7.85 5.55
C VAL A 137 19.26 6.56 4.90
N LEU A 138 19.40 6.42 3.58
CA LEU A 138 18.97 5.23 2.85
C LEU A 138 19.71 3.95 3.29
N SER A 139 21.01 4.05 3.60
CA SER A 139 21.78 2.93 4.16
C SER A 139 21.29 2.52 5.56
N THR A 140 20.81 3.48 6.35
CA THR A 140 20.22 3.22 7.67
C THR A 140 18.85 2.55 7.57
N ALA A 141 17.95 3.10 6.75
CA ALA A 141 16.65 2.50 6.46
C ALA A 141 16.80 1.08 5.89
N ASN A 142 17.80 0.84 5.02
CA ASN A 142 18.09 -0.49 4.47
C ASN A 142 18.47 -1.51 5.56
N SER A 143 19.25 -1.10 6.58
CA SER A 143 19.50 -1.96 7.75
C SER A 143 18.25 -2.26 8.59
N LEU A 144 17.24 -1.39 8.58
CA LEU A 144 15.96 -1.57 9.29
C LEU A 144 14.87 -2.26 8.44
N SER A 145 15.14 -2.56 7.16
CA SER A 145 14.21 -3.28 6.27
C SER A 145 13.88 -4.72 6.70
N ARG A 146 14.52 -5.22 7.77
CA ARG A 146 14.34 -6.55 8.37
C ARG A 146 14.12 -6.55 9.88
N SER A 147 14.19 -5.40 10.53
CA SER A 147 13.80 -5.26 11.95
C SER A 147 12.29 -5.03 12.07
N THR A 148 11.74 -5.23 13.26
CA THR A 148 10.37 -4.86 13.65
C THR A 148 10.20 -3.38 14.01
N ALA A 149 11.28 -2.59 13.95
CA ALA A 149 11.27 -1.14 14.21
C ALA A 149 10.66 -0.38 13.02
N ASP A 150 9.35 -0.50 12.85
CA ASP A 150 8.67 -0.17 11.61
C ASP A 150 8.36 1.32 11.50
N ASP A 151 7.94 1.96 12.60
CA ASP A 151 7.78 3.43 12.68
C ASP A 151 9.08 4.15 12.23
N ILE A 152 10.24 3.73 12.74
CA ILE A 152 11.55 4.32 12.39
C ILE A 152 11.92 4.04 10.92
N TYR A 153 11.67 2.84 10.42
CA TYR A 153 11.89 2.49 9.01
C TYR A 153 11.11 3.42 8.07
N TRP A 154 9.82 3.62 8.34
CA TRP A 154 8.96 4.50 7.55
C TRP A 154 9.33 5.97 7.71
N PHE A 155 9.70 6.42 8.92
CA PHE A 155 10.15 7.77 9.21
C PHE A 155 11.35 8.18 8.36
N LEU A 156 12.38 7.33 8.30
CA LEU A 156 13.60 7.59 7.51
C LEU A 156 13.30 7.70 6.00
N LEU A 157 12.39 6.88 5.48
CA LEU A 157 11.98 6.93 4.08
C LEU A 157 11.14 8.18 3.75
N GLN A 158 10.27 8.60 4.67
CA GLN A 158 9.46 9.81 4.49
C GLN A 158 10.33 11.08 4.59
N GLY A 159 11.26 11.15 5.55
CA GLY A 159 12.15 12.29 5.70
C GLY A 159 13.12 12.46 4.53
N VAL A 160 13.72 11.37 4.02
CA VAL A 160 14.64 11.47 2.87
C VAL A 160 13.92 11.86 1.57
N ALA A 161 12.65 11.48 1.40
CA ALA A 161 11.83 11.88 0.25
C ALA A 161 11.47 13.39 0.24
N GLY A 162 11.71 14.10 1.35
CA GLY A 162 11.57 15.56 1.47
C GLY A 162 12.84 16.35 1.15
N PHE A 163 13.97 15.71 0.82
CA PHE A 163 15.22 16.41 0.49
C PHE A 163 15.05 17.19 -0.82
N LYS A 164 15.41 18.48 -0.86
CA LYS A 164 15.25 19.33 -2.06
C LYS A 164 16.32 19.12 -3.14
N GLY A 165 17.57 18.80 -2.79
CA GLY A 165 18.72 18.89 -3.71
C GLY A 165 18.75 17.87 -4.85
N ALA A 166 19.11 18.32 -6.06
CA ALA A 166 19.19 17.52 -7.28
C ALA A 166 19.99 16.20 -7.13
N ASP A 167 21.13 16.30 -6.44
CA ASP A 167 22.05 15.18 -6.22
C ASP A 167 21.45 14.10 -5.29
N ALA A 168 20.54 14.49 -4.39
CA ALA A 168 19.80 13.55 -3.55
C ALA A 168 18.86 12.68 -4.39
N PHE A 169 18.13 13.26 -5.34
CA PHE A 169 17.30 12.49 -6.27
C PHE A 169 18.12 11.59 -7.20
N THR A 170 19.36 11.97 -7.55
CA THR A 170 20.27 11.09 -8.29
C THR A 170 20.66 9.85 -7.46
N GLU A 171 21.07 10.00 -6.20
CA GLU A 171 21.36 8.82 -5.35
C GLU A 171 20.09 8.03 -4.99
N MET A 172 18.91 8.66 -4.86
CA MET A 172 17.65 7.92 -4.75
C MET A 172 17.39 7.06 -5.99
N GLY A 173 17.57 7.61 -7.19
CA GLY A 173 17.43 6.88 -8.46
C GLY A 173 18.36 5.68 -8.53
N GLU A 174 19.65 5.89 -8.25
CA GLU A 174 20.64 4.81 -8.20
C GLU A 174 20.33 3.78 -7.11
N PHE A 175 19.91 4.22 -5.91
CA PHE A 175 19.53 3.34 -4.82
C PHE A 175 18.32 2.47 -5.18
N VAL A 176 17.28 3.05 -5.79
CA VAL A 176 16.10 2.31 -6.25
C VAL A 176 16.48 1.26 -7.29
N VAL A 177 17.35 1.58 -8.26
CA VAL A 177 17.83 0.61 -9.27
C VAL A 177 18.73 -0.46 -8.65
N ARG A 178 19.62 -0.08 -7.72
CA ARG A 178 20.54 -0.95 -6.96
C ARG A 178 19.78 -1.95 -6.07
N TYR A 179 18.65 -1.54 -5.51
CA TYR A 179 17.84 -2.34 -4.57
C TYR A 179 16.47 -2.79 -5.10
N LYS A 180 16.16 -2.67 -6.40
CA LYS A 180 14.87 -3.04 -7.03
C LYS A 180 14.31 -4.45 -6.74
N SER A 181 15.15 -5.36 -6.25
CA SER A 181 14.78 -6.71 -5.79
C SER A 181 14.48 -6.82 -4.28
N LYS A 182 14.40 -5.69 -3.56
CA LYS A 182 14.17 -5.58 -2.12
C LYS A 182 12.90 -4.74 -1.82
N PRO A 183 12.30 -4.90 -0.62
CA PRO A 183 11.21 -4.06 -0.14
C PRO A 183 11.46 -2.55 -0.28
N ILE A 184 12.58 -2.09 0.26
CA ILE A 184 12.92 -0.67 0.40
C ILE A 184 12.89 0.14 -0.90
N ALA A 185 13.14 -0.47 -2.06
CA ALA A 185 13.09 0.23 -3.33
C ALA A 185 11.65 0.57 -3.78
N ARG A 186 10.63 -0.17 -3.30
CA ARG A 186 9.20 0.14 -3.50
C ARG A 186 8.73 1.12 -2.45
N ASP A 187 9.13 0.89 -1.20
CA ASP A 187 8.75 1.72 -0.06
C ASP A 187 9.28 3.15 -0.17
N LEU A 188 10.50 3.34 -0.71
CA LEU A 188 11.05 4.64 -1.08
C LEU A 188 10.25 5.31 -2.22
N LEU A 189 9.81 4.57 -3.25
CA LEU A 189 8.95 5.11 -4.29
C LEU A 189 7.57 5.52 -3.74
N ASN A 190 7.04 4.81 -2.74
CA ASN A 190 5.81 5.24 -2.06
C ASN A 190 6.02 6.53 -1.27
N ALA A 191 7.12 6.66 -0.53
CA ALA A 191 7.45 7.89 0.17
C ALA A 191 7.64 9.09 -0.80
N LEU A 192 8.26 8.86 -1.96
CA LEU A 192 8.45 9.86 -3.01
C LEU A 192 7.15 10.37 -3.64
N ARG A 193 6.00 9.69 -3.47
CA ARG A 193 4.70 10.22 -3.93
C ARG A 193 4.29 11.53 -3.23
N LYS A 194 4.87 11.83 -2.06
CA LYS A 194 4.70 13.11 -1.37
C LYS A 194 5.49 14.26 -2.03
N THR A 195 6.52 13.97 -2.82
CA THR A 195 7.39 15.02 -3.37
C THR A 195 6.69 15.78 -4.50
N ARG A 196 7.07 17.04 -4.68
CA ARG A 196 6.70 17.88 -5.84
C ARG A 196 7.93 18.50 -6.52
N SER A 197 9.13 18.08 -6.13
CA SER A 197 10.39 18.56 -6.73
C SER A 197 10.55 18.06 -8.17
N LYS A 198 10.92 18.98 -9.08
CA LYS A 198 11.24 18.67 -10.49
C LYS A 198 12.35 17.62 -10.63
N TYR A 199 13.26 17.53 -9.67
CA TYR A 199 14.35 16.55 -9.67
C TYR A 199 13.90 15.10 -9.49
N ALA A 200 12.66 14.83 -9.05
CA ALA A 200 12.12 13.47 -9.01
C ALA A 200 12.02 12.82 -10.41
N ASN A 201 12.05 13.62 -11.49
CA ASN A 201 12.24 13.13 -12.86
C ASN A 201 13.52 12.28 -13.03
N ARG A 202 14.59 12.55 -12.26
CA ARG A 202 15.81 11.72 -12.22
C ARG A 202 15.47 10.30 -11.75
N VAL A 203 14.70 10.17 -10.67
CA VAL A 203 14.24 8.85 -10.17
C VAL A 203 13.31 8.18 -11.19
N ILE A 204 12.34 8.91 -11.75
CA ILE A 204 11.39 8.40 -12.74
C ILE A 204 12.12 7.82 -13.96
N ARG A 205 13.07 8.55 -14.55
CA ARG A 205 13.90 8.09 -15.69
C ARG A 205 14.58 6.76 -15.39
N ARG A 206 15.29 6.66 -14.26
CA ARG A 206 16.02 5.45 -13.86
C ARG A 206 15.08 4.25 -13.58
N VAL A 207 13.89 4.49 -13.02
CA VAL A 207 12.88 3.44 -12.79
C VAL A 207 12.24 2.96 -14.09
N MET A 208 11.87 3.87 -14.99
CA MET A 208 11.24 3.58 -16.29
C MET A 208 12.14 2.77 -17.24
N GLU A 209 13.45 2.83 -17.03
CA GLU A 209 14.47 2.15 -17.82
C GLU A 209 14.90 0.81 -17.18
N TYR A 210 15.17 0.76 -15.87
CA TYR A 210 15.83 -0.39 -15.23
C TYR A 210 14.99 -1.23 -14.26
N CYS A 211 13.81 -0.77 -13.84
CA CYS A 211 13.01 -1.43 -12.78
C CYS A 211 11.84 -2.26 -13.33
N PRO A 212 11.32 -3.23 -12.55
CA PRO A 212 10.17 -4.05 -12.95
C PRO A 212 8.88 -3.25 -13.09
N ILE A 213 7.89 -3.83 -13.78
CA ILE A 213 6.66 -3.16 -14.21
C ILE A 213 5.86 -2.54 -13.06
N ASP A 214 5.83 -3.17 -11.89
CA ASP A 214 5.14 -2.66 -10.70
C ASP A 214 5.77 -1.37 -10.18
N MET A 215 7.09 -1.25 -10.24
CA MET A 215 7.81 -0.02 -9.91
C MET A 215 7.68 1.04 -11.00
N GLN A 216 7.57 0.65 -12.29
CA GLN A 216 7.26 1.60 -13.38
C GLN A 216 5.87 2.23 -13.20
N MET A 217 4.87 1.45 -12.76
CA MET A 217 3.54 1.98 -12.42
C MET A 217 3.59 3.01 -11.27
N MET A 218 4.42 2.77 -10.24
CA MET A 218 4.64 3.77 -9.18
C MET A 218 5.34 5.03 -9.70
N ALA A 219 6.30 4.90 -10.63
CA ALA A 219 6.94 6.05 -11.24
C ALA A 219 5.96 6.89 -12.11
N VAL A 220 4.94 6.27 -12.70
CA VAL A 220 3.83 7.00 -13.35
C VAL A 220 3.00 7.78 -12.34
N ASP A 221 2.73 7.21 -11.15
CA ASP A 221 2.00 7.92 -10.09
C ASP A 221 2.78 9.11 -9.52
N ILE A 222 4.11 8.99 -9.40
CA ILE A 222 4.98 10.11 -9.00
C ILE A 222 5.02 11.17 -10.12
N ALA A 223 5.14 10.74 -11.38
CA ALA A 223 5.18 11.64 -12.53
C ALA A 223 3.90 12.47 -12.67
N ALA A 224 2.71 11.87 -12.47
CA ALA A 224 1.42 12.55 -12.61
C ALA A 224 1.21 13.74 -11.66
N GLU A 225 2.03 13.86 -10.61
CA GLU A 225 1.97 14.88 -9.57
C GLU A 225 2.99 16.03 -9.79
N ILE A 226 3.81 15.96 -10.85
CA ILE A 226 4.90 16.92 -11.13
C ILE A 226 4.62 17.63 -12.47
N PRO A 227 3.88 18.77 -12.46
CA PRO A 227 3.41 19.43 -13.68
C PRO A 227 4.49 20.31 -14.34
N VAL A 228 5.66 19.75 -14.68
CA VAL A 228 6.75 20.45 -15.41
C VAL A 228 6.94 19.91 -16.82
N ARG A 229 7.45 20.76 -17.74
CA ARG A 229 7.78 20.43 -19.14
C ARG A 229 8.56 19.12 -19.26
N ARG A 230 9.60 18.97 -18.44
CA ARG A 230 10.52 17.82 -18.40
C ARG A 230 9.83 16.49 -18.06
N THR A 231 8.73 16.49 -17.32
CA THR A 231 8.01 15.25 -16.99
C THR A 231 7.27 14.68 -18.20
N VAL A 232 6.68 15.54 -19.04
CA VAL A 232 6.03 15.11 -20.29
C VAL A 232 7.06 14.53 -21.26
N ASP A 233 8.23 15.17 -21.38
CA ASP A 233 9.36 14.66 -22.18
C ASP A 233 9.93 13.34 -21.66
N VAL A 234 9.92 13.09 -20.35
CA VAL A 234 10.31 11.79 -19.76
C VAL A 234 9.26 10.69 -20.04
N LEU A 235 7.97 11.02 -20.06
CA LEU A 235 6.90 10.04 -20.30
C LEU A 235 6.69 9.70 -21.79
N MET A 236 6.87 10.65 -22.72
CA MET A 236 6.54 10.48 -24.14
C MET A 236 7.29 9.31 -24.83
N PRO A 237 8.62 9.12 -24.64
CA PRO A 237 9.33 7.97 -25.21
C PRO A 237 8.86 6.62 -24.63
N ILE A 238 8.41 6.62 -23.37
CA ILE A 238 7.86 5.44 -22.71
C ILE A 238 6.48 5.11 -23.28
N LEU A 239 5.63 6.12 -23.52
CA LEU A 239 4.34 5.93 -24.19
C LEU A 239 4.52 5.38 -25.62
N ALA A 240 5.49 5.89 -26.38
CA ALA A 240 5.84 5.35 -27.69
C ALA A 240 6.30 3.88 -27.62
N ARG A 241 7.18 3.55 -26.66
CA ARG A 241 7.66 2.18 -26.39
C ARG A 241 6.53 1.22 -26.04
N GLU A 242 5.53 1.65 -25.28
CA GLU A 242 4.37 0.81 -24.95
C GLU A 242 3.39 0.67 -26.12
N CYS A 243 3.12 1.73 -26.90
CA CYS A 243 2.28 1.66 -28.10
C CYS A 243 2.83 0.67 -29.14
N ALA A 244 4.15 0.62 -29.34
CA ALA A 244 4.78 -0.35 -30.23
C ALA A 244 4.50 -1.83 -29.88
N LYS A 245 4.10 -2.14 -28.63
CA LYS A 245 3.76 -3.51 -28.19
C LYS A 245 2.39 -3.99 -28.68
N GLU A 246 1.51 -3.07 -29.08
CA GLU A 246 0.14 -3.35 -29.52
C GLU A 246 0.09 -4.03 -30.91
N LYS A 247 1.14 -3.85 -31.72
CA LYS A 247 1.26 -4.40 -33.08
C LYS A 247 0.03 -4.09 -33.94
N ASP A 248 -0.20 -2.82 -34.24
CA ASP A 248 -1.30 -2.36 -35.10
C ASP A 248 -2.69 -2.77 -34.55
N GLY A 249 -2.86 -2.68 -33.22
CA GLY A 249 -4.09 -3.07 -32.53
C GLY A 249 -4.34 -4.59 -32.39
N LYS A 250 -3.41 -5.44 -32.85
CA LYS A 250 -3.51 -6.92 -32.75
C LYS A 250 -3.34 -7.44 -31.31
N ARG A 251 -3.01 -6.57 -30.37
CA ARG A 251 -2.91 -6.83 -28.92
C ARG A 251 -3.55 -5.66 -28.15
N PRO A 252 -4.19 -5.93 -26.99
CA PRO A 252 -4.76 -4.86 -26.16
C PRO A 252 -3.67 -3.95 -25.57
N PRO A 253 -4.01 -2.69 -25.22
CA PRO A 253 -3.10 -1.76 -24.55
C PRO A 253 -2.54 -2.34 -23.26
N THR A 254 -1.23 -2.16 -23.03
CA THR A 254 -0.57 -2.58 -21.78
C THR A 254 -1.10 -1.77 -20.59
N GLU A 255 -1.05 -2.35 -19.39
CA GLU A 255 -1.45 -1.67 -18.15
C GLU A 255 -0.65 -0.37 -17.94
N LEU A 256 0.66 -0.40 -18.25
CA LEU A 256 1.51 0.78 -18.24
C LEU A 256 1.11 1.82 -19.28
N LYS A 257 0.72 1.45 -20.52
CA LYS A 257 0.18 2.42 -21.49
C LYS A 257 -1.08 3.11 -20.94
N ARG A 258 -1.99 2.36 -20.32
CA ARG A 258 -3.23 2.93 -19.75
C ARG A 258 -2.92 3.94 -18.65
N SER A 259 -2.05 3.59 -17.69
CA SER A 259 -1.64 4.54 -16.65
C SER A 259 -0.81 5.72 -17.18
N LEU A 260 0.04 5.52 -18.18
CA LEU A 260 0.75 6.61 -18.86
C LEU A 260 -0.21 7.62 -19.48
N ILE A 261 -1.25 7.16 -20.17
CA ILE A 261 -2.28 8.03 -20.74
C ILE A 261 -3.02 8.77 -19.63
N SER A 262 -3.51 8.07 -18.59
CA SER A 262 -4.17 8.71 -17.45
C SER A 262 -3.29 9.73 -16.72
N ALA A 263 -1.97 9.52 -16.66
CA ALA A 263 -1.01 10.50 -16.15
C ALA A 263 -0.82 11.71 -17.08
N MET A 264 -0.75 11.49 -18.40
CA MET A 264 -0.69 12.58 -19.38
C MET A 264 -1.97 13.42 -19.37
N GLU A 265 -3.15 12.80 -19.28
CA GLU A 265 -4.46 13.45 -19.14
C GLU A 265 -4.65 14.17 -17.80
N ALA A 266 -3.86 13.82 -16.78
CA ALA A 266 -3.81 14.50 -15.48
C ALA A 266 -2.82 15.68 -15.47
N LEU A 267 -1.64 15.49 -16.08
CA LEU A 267 -0.58 16.50 -16.17
C LEU A 267 -0.95 17.67 -17.07
N THR A 268 -1.56 17.37 -18.22
CA THR A 268 -1.84 18.34 -19.29
C THR A 268 -3.27 18.87 -19.29
N MET A 269 -4.15 18.26 -18.48
CA MET A 269 -5.63 18.37 -18.55
C MET A 269 -6.26 17.98 -19.90
N GLN A 270 -5.47 17.61 -20.92
CA GLN A 270 -5.98 17.31 -22.26
C GLN A 270 -6.58 15.90 -22.36
N GLN A 271 -7.58 15.75 -23.23
CA GLN A 271 -8.30 14.49 -23.48
C GLN A 271 -8.00 13.96 -24.90
N LEU A 272 -6.74 13.54 -25.13
CA LEU A 272 -6.27 13.08 -26.45
C LEU A 272 -6.37 11.55 -26.64
N GLY A 273 -6.66 10.82 -25.56
CA GLY A 273 -6.96 9.38 -25.56
C GLY A 273 -5.80 8.47 -25.95
N ASN A 274 -6.11 7.32 -26.56
CA ASN A 274 -5.14 6.23 -26.80
C ASN A 274 -4.17 6.44 -27.99
N SER A 275 -4.22 7.58 -28.68
CA SER A 275 -3.45 7.86 -29.89
C SER A 275 -2.11 8.53 -29.59
N LEU A 276 -1.01 7.79 -29.81
CA LEU A 276 0.35 8.32 -29.71
C LEU A 276 0.55 9.55 -30.62
N ILE A 277 0.02 9.51 -31.84
CA ILE A 277 0.16 10.59 -32.83
C ILE A 277 -0.52 11.87 -32.34
N ASN A 278 -1.64 11.76 -31.63
CA ASN A 278 -2.32 12.91 -31.04
C ASN A 278 -1.44 13.53 -29.94
N TRP A 279 -0.89 12.71 -29.04
CA TRP A 279 -0.01 13.17 -27.96
C TRP A 279 1.28 13.81 -28.47
N GLN A 280 1.95 13.18 -29.44
CA GLN A 280 3.19 13.71 -30.04
C GLN A 280 2.92 15.03 -30.77
N GLY A 281 1.99 15.03 -31.74
CA GLY A 281 1.72 16.22 -32.55
C GLY A 281 1.06 17.36 -31.78
N TRP A 282 0.42 17.09 -30.63
CA TRP A 282 0.02 18.12 -29.66
C TRP A 282 1.25 18.68 -28.93
N TRP A 283 2.06 17.82 -28.32
CA TRP A 283 3.21 18.26 -27.52
C TRP A 283 4.24 19.01 -28.35
N GLU A 284 4.50 18.60 -29.60
CA GLU A 284 5.36 19.30 -30.55
C GLU A 284 4.98 20.78 -30.78
N ARG A 285 3.72 21.17 -30.54
CA ARG A 285 3.26 22.56 -30.62
C ARG A 285 3.24 23.28 -29.27
N GLU A 286 2.77 22.61 -28.21
CA GLU A 286 2.56 23.26 -26.92
C GLU A 286 3.81 23.26 -26.01
N ARG A 287 4.83 22.42 -26.30
CA ARG A 287 6.03 22.23 -25.45
C ARG A 287 6.80 23.51 -25.09
N SER A 288 6.77 24.51 -25.97
CA SER A 288 7.40 25.82 -25.73
C SER A 288 6.61 26.75 -24.82
N ARG A 289 5.32 26.48 -24.55
CA ARG A 289 4.43 27.36 -23.76
C ARG A 289 4.54 27.17 -22.25
N GLY A 290 5.27 26.14 -21.80
CA GLY A 290 5.28 25.70 -20.40
C GLY A 290 3.99 25.00 -19.97
N LEU A 291 4.08 24.08 -19.01
CA LEU A 291 2.92 23.29 -18.58
C LEU A 291 2.00 24.04 -17.59
N LYS A 292 2.50 25.08 -16.91
CA LYS A 292 1.74 25.99 -16.02
C LYS A 292 0.60 26.68 -16.80
N VAL A 293 0.95 27.40 -17.88
CA VAL A 293 0.02 28.10 -18.78
C VAL A 293 -1.05 27.16 -19.37
N ILE A 294 -0.62 25.99 -19.86
CA ILE A 294 -1.52 24.96 -20.45
C ILE A 294 -2.58 24.48 -19.44
N ARG A 295 -2.26 24.45 -18.14
CA ARG A 295 -3.17 24.00 -17.08
C ARG A 295 -4.11 25.12 -16.63
N GLU A 296 -3.59 26.34 -16.47
CA GLU A 296 -4.38 27.52 -16.08
C GLU A 296 -5.45 27.85 -17.13
N GLU A 297 -5.15 27.72 -18.43
CA GLU A 297 -6.14 27.85 -19.52
C GLU A 297 -7.20 26.73 -19.57
N ALA A 298 -6.98 25.61 -18.87
CA ALA A 298 -7.82 24.42 -18.94
C ALA A 298 -8.78 24.24 -17.75
N GLU A 299 -8.80 25.17 -16.78
CA GLU A 299 -9.62 25.03 -15.57
C GLU A 299 -11.11 25.27 -15.84
N ASN A 300 -11.91 24.18 -15.84
CA ASN A 300 -13.37 24.22 -15.63
C ASN A 300 -13.96 22.83 -15.26
N HIS A 301 -13.26 22.06 -14.43
CA HIS A 301 -13.77 20.76 -13.95
C HIS A 301 -13.45 20.51 -12.48
N GLU A 302 -14.45 20.76 -11.62
CA GLU A 302 -14.51 20.10 -10.31
C GLU A 302 -15.06 18.67 -10.48
N SER A 303 -14.61 17.74 -9.64
CA SER A 303 -15.06 16.35 -9.64
C SER A 303 -15.36 15.90 -8.22
N THR A 304 -16.64 15.81 -7.88
CA THR A 304 -17.14 15.47 -6.54
C THR A 304 -17.55 14.00 -6.49
N THR A 305 -16.59 13.09 -6.41
CA THR A 305 -16.79 11.63 -6.51
C THR A 305 -17.43 10.97 -5.28
N GLY A 306 -17.99 11.74 -4.34
CA GLY A 306 -18.65 11.24 -3.11
C GLY A 306 -17.73 10.62 -2.04
N LEU A 307 -16.47 10.36 -2.38
CA LEU A 307 -15.44 9.80 -1.52
C LEU A 307 -15.15 10.65 -0.29
N ALA A 308 -14.67 10.02 0.79
CA ALA A 308 -14.17 10.75 1.95
C ALA A 308 -12.97 11.66 1.59
N ARG A 309 -12.20 11.32 0.54
CA ARG A 309 -11.10 12.12 -0.01
C ARG A 309 -10.93 11.95 -1.54
N PRO A 310 -10.37 12.96 -2.25
CA PRO A 310 -9.97 12.82 -3.64
C PRO A 310 -8.99 11.66 -3.88
N LEU A 311 -9.10 11.02 -5.04
CA LEU A 311 -8.08 10.10 -5.55
C LEU A 311 -6.90 10.87 -6.15
N ASP A 312 -5.72 10.26 -6.16
CA ASP A 312 -4.61 10.77 -6.98
C ASP A 312 -4.99 10.84 -8.46
N PRO A 313 -4.38 11.75 -9.26
CA PRO A 313 -4.91 12.07 -10.59
C PRO A 313 -5.01 10.87 -11.55
N VAL A 314 -4.08 9.91 -11.45
CA VAL A 314 -4.12 8.67 -12.24
C VAL A 314 -5.29 7.79 -11.83
N ARG A 315 -5.50 7.55 -10.52
CA ARG A 315 -6.64 6.75 -10.07
C ARG A 315 -7.97 7.48 -10.20
N ALA A 316 -8.01 8.81 -10.13
CA ALA A 316 -9.19 9.61 -10.45
C ALA A 316 -9.65 9.37 -11.90
N ARG A 317 -8.73 9.46 -12.88
CA ARG A 317 -9.03 9.12 -14.29
C ARG A 317 -9.41 7.63 -14.48
N GLN A 318 -8.82 6.72 -13.71
CA GLN A 318 -9.15 5.28 -13.77
C GLN A 318 -10.46 4.91 -13.05
N PHE A 319 -10.93 5.75 -12.11
CA PHE A 319 -12.23 5.61 -11.46
C PHE A 319 -13.35 5.90 -12.45
N LEU A 320 -13.27 6.99 -13.21
CA LEU A 320 -14.31 7.44 -14.16
C LEU A 320 -14.82 6.30 -15.05
N GLY A 321 -16.12 6.01 -14.96
CA GLY A 321 -16.80 4.86 -15.57
C GLY A 321 -16.70 3.55 -14.77
N LEU A 322 -16.45 3.60 -13.46
CA LEU A 322 -16.82 2.53 -12.52
C LEU A 322 -18.31 2.66 -12.16
N GLU A 323 -18.80 3.89 -12.11
CA GLU A 323 -20.21 4.30 -12.06
C GLU A 323 -21.00 3.78 -13.29
N ASP A 324 -20.34 3.51 -14.42
CA ASP A 324 -20.93 2.87 -15.62
C ASP A 324 -20.93 1.33 -15.57
N LEU A 325 -20.55 0.69 -14.45
CA LEU A 325 -20.54 -0.77 -14.35
C LEU A 325 -21.96 -1.34 -14.55
N PRO A 326 -22.16 -2.32 -15.46
CA PRO A 326 -23.48 -2.91 -15.68
C PRO A 326 -24.12 -3.45 -14.37
N PRO A 327 -25.42 -3.19 -14.10
CA PRO A 327 -26.09 -3.67 -12.90
C PRO A 327 -25.92 -5.17 -12.66
N GLY A 328 -25.73 -5.56 -11.40
CA GLY A 328 -25.45 -6.94 -11.00
C GLY A 328 -24.00 -7.41 -11.24
N LYS A 329 -23.08 -6.53 -11.68
CA LYS A 329 -21.63 -6.83 -11.71
C LYS A 329 -21.01 -6.88 -10.31
N VAL A 330 -21.48 -6.02 -9.41
CA VAL A 330 -21.13 -5.98 -7.99
C VAL A 330 -22.31 -6.51 -7.18
N LEU A 331 -22.04 -7.42 -6.25
CA LEU A 331 -23.02 -8.00 -5.35
C LEU A 331 -22.55 -7.82 -3.89
N VAL A 332 -23.42 -7.31 -3.04
CA VAL A 332 -23.24 -7.25 -1.57
C VAL A 332 -24.11 -8.32 -0.94
N ILE A 333 -23.53 -9.13 -0.06
CA ILE A 333 -24.24 -10.14 0.72
C ILE A 333 -24.22 -9.69 2.18
N LYS A 334 -25.40 -9.35 2.71
CA LYS A 334 -25.56 -8.81 4.08
C LYS A 334 -26.26 -9.77 5.04
N GLY A 335 -26.12 -9.50 6.34
CA GLY A 335 -26.95 -10.13 7.37
C GLY A 335 -28.43 -9.76 7.22
N PRO A 336 -29.37 -10.66 7.56
CA PRO A 336 -30.80 -10.35 7.58
C PRO A 336 -31.17 -9.51 8.82
N THR A 337 -32.21 -8.70 8.74
CA THR A 337 -32.76 -8.03 9.94
C THR A 337 -33.57 -9.04 10.76
N ALA A 338 -33.29 -9.13 12.06
CA ALA A 338 -33.96 -10.07 12.96
C ALA A 338 -35.41 -9.64 13.28
N LYS A 339 -36.28 -10.58 13.69
CA LYS A 339 -37.70 -10.30 14.02
C LYS A 339 -37.92 -9.17 15.03
N ASN A 340 -36.98 -8.98 15.96
CA ASN A 340 -37.01 -7.91 16.98
C ASN A 340 -36.47 -6.56 16.49
N GLY A 341 -36.16 -6.42 15.19
CA GLY A 341 -35.61 -5.19 14.62
C GLY A 341 -34.11 -5.00 14.84
N PHE A 342 -33.41 -5.97 15.43
CA PHE A 342 -31.95 -5.95 15.48
C PHE A 342 -31.40 -6.16 14.06
N ASP A 343 -30.75 -5.15 13.49
CA ASP A 343 -29.96 -5.35 12.28
C ASP A 343 -28.75 -6.21 12.64
N THR A 344 -28.52 -7.25 11.83
CA THR A 344 -27.38 -8.14 12.02
C THR A 344 -26.25 -7.82 11.05
N ASN A 345 -26.43 -6.86 10.14
CA ASN A 345 -25.39 -6.30 9.30
C ASN A 345 -24.53 -5.30 10.11
N TYR A 346 -23.21 -5.33 9.95
CA TYR A 346 -22.31 -4.40 10.66
C TYR A 346 -21.62 -3.41 9.72
N ASP A 347 -20.96 -3.88 8.67
CA ASP A 347 -20.09 -3.02 7.83
C ASP A 347 -20.87 -2.02 6.95
N HIS A 348 -22.11 -2.36 6.59
CA HIS A 348 -22.95 -1.61 5.65
C HIS A 348 -22.22 -1.14 4.36
N ILE A 349 -21.40 -2.00 3.75
CA ILE A 349 -20.63 -1.70 2.53
C ILE A 349 -21.54 -1.22 1.38
N GLU A 350 -22.82 -1.63 1.37
CA GLU A 350 -23.81 -1.08 0.46
C GLU A 350 -23.92 0.45 0.52
N HIS A 351 -23.96 1.06 1.71
CA HIS A 351 -24.02 2.53 1.86
C HIS A 351 -22.74 3.22 1.38
N VAL A 352 -21.58 2.56 1.50
CA VAL A 352 -20.31 3.06 0.95
C VAL A 352 -20.38 3.05 -0.59
N LEU A 353 -20.85 1.95 -1.19
CA LEU A 353 -21.02 1.83 -2.64
C LEU A 353 -22.10 2.79 -3.20
N GLU A 354 -23.16 3.06 -2.44
CA GLU A 354 -24.14 4.12 -2.75
C GLU A 354 -23.48 5.51 -2.73
N ARG A 355 -22.75 5.84 -1.65
CA ARG A 355 -22.01 7.11 -1.50
C ARG A 355 -21.06 7.36 -2.67
N ILE A 356 -20.36 6.33 -3.15
CA ILE A 356 -19.41 6.41 -4.26
C ILE A 356 -20.02 6.05 -5.63
N SER A 357 -21.36 6.02 -5.73
CA SER A 357 -22.12 5.85 -6.99
C SER A 357 -21.81 4.58 -7.80
N ILE A 358 -21.48 3.46 -7.14
CA ILE A 358 -21.15 2.18 -7.80
C ILE A 358 -22.41 1.33 -7.97
N PRO A 359 -22.81 0.95 -9.20
CA PRO A 359 -23.96 0.06 -9.43
C PRO A 359 -23.72 -1.33 -8.86
N HIS A 360 -24.54 -1.70 -7.87
CA HIS A 360 -24.45 -2.99 -7.20
C HIS A 360 -25.84 -3.60 -6.98
N THR A 361 -25.89 -4.73 -6.29
CA THR A 361 -27.12 -5.41 -5.87
C THR A 361 -26.90 -5.93 -4.45
N VAL A 362 -27.87 -5.75 -3.56
CA VAL A 362 -27.81 -6.23 -2.18
C VAL A 362 -28.71 -7.46 -2.03
N ILE A 363 -28.21 -8.52 -1.39
CA ILE A 363 -28.99 -9.70 -1.03
C ILE A 363 -28.70 -10.12 0.42
N GLU A 364 -29.63 -10.80 1.07
CA GLU A 364 -29.38 -11.46 2.35
C GLU A 364 -28.68 -12.81 2.16
N LYS A 365 -27.92 -13.27 3.17
CA LYS A 365 -27.25 -14.59 3.17
C LYS A 365 -28.16 -15.75 2.70
N GLY A 366 -29.43 -15.75 3.13
CA GLY A 366 -30.42 -16.77 2.80
C GLY A 366 -30.74 -16.91 1.31
N GLU A 367 -30.52 -15.86 0.49
CA GLU A 367 -30.68 -15.95 -0.96
C GLU A 367 -29.61 -16.84 -1.59
N VAL A 368 -28.38 -16.79 -1.08
CA VAL A 368 -27.25 -17.59 -1.58
C VAL A 368 -27.46 -19.08 -1.32
N GLU A 369 -28.22 -19.44 -0.29
CA GLU A 369 -28.53 -20.83 0.07
C GLU A 369 -29.44 -21.50 -0.97
N LYS A 370 -30.37 -20.75 -1.58
CA LYS A 370 -31.38 -21.27 -2.52
C LYS A 370 -30.72 -22.04 -3.67
N SER A 371 -31.32 -23.18 -4.04
CA SER A 371 -30.80 -24.07 -5.10
C SER A 371 -30.83 -23.42 -6.49
N SER A 372 -31.70 -22.43 -6.70
CA SER A 372 -31.79 -21.60 -7.91
C SER A 372 -30.74 -20.47 -7.99
N PHE A 373 -30.05 -20.14 -6.89
CA PHE A 373 -29.14 -19.00 -6.85
C PHE A 373 -27.86 -19.25 -7.66
N SER A 374 -27.38 -18.23 -8.37
CA SER A 374 -26.19 -18.34 -9.21
C SER A 374 -25.45 -17.00 -9.34
N PHE A 375 -24.14 -17.00 -9.07
CA PHE A 375 -23.22 -15.88 -9.33
C PHE A 375 -22.94 -15.64 -10.85
N LYS A 376 -23.87 -16.02 -11.74
CA LYS A 376 -23.68 -15.90 -13.20
C LYS A 376 -23.81 -14.44 -13.63
N GLY A 377 -22.69 -13.83 -14.03
CA GLY A 377 -22.64 -12.45 -14.53
C GLY A 377 -22.00 -11.48 -13.54
N VAL A 378 -22.06 -11.81 -12.25
CA VAL A 378 -21.35 -11.15 -11.15
C VAL A 378 -19.83 -11.23 -11.39
N ALA A 379 -19.12 -10.15 -11.06
CA ALA A 379 -17.66 -10.05 -11.14
C ALA A 379 -17.02 -9.87 -9.75
N ALA A 380 -17.66 -9.09 -8.88
CA ALA A 380 -17.25 -8.87 -7.49
C ALA A 380 -18.36 -9.25 -6.50
N VAL A 381 -17.97 -9.87 -5.39
CA VAL A 381 -18.82 -10.15 -4.23
C VAL A 381 -18.17 -9.53 -3.00
N PHE A 382 -18.92 -8.67 -2.31
CA PHE A 382 -18.67 -8.24 -0.95
C PHE A 382 -19.54 -9.09 -0.01
N ILE A 383 -18.99 -9.53 1.12
CA ILE A 383 -19.76 -10.15 2.20
C ILE A 383 -19.49 -9.33 3.46
N ASN A 384 -20.53 -8.71 3.98
CA ASN A 384 -20.43 -7.89 5.17
C ASN A 384 -20.31 -8.79 6.42
N CYS A 385 -19.42 -8.42 7.34
CA CYS A 385 -19.49 -8.94 8.71
C CYS A 385 -20.88 -8.68 9.28
N SER A 386 -21.35 -9.68 10.02
CA SER A 386 -22.72 -9.76 10.48
C SER A 386 -22.84 -10.75 11.63
N HIS A 387 -23.94 -10.72 12.38
CA HIS A 387 -24.06 -11.48 13.62
C HIS A 387 -24.12 -13.01 13.40
N ILE A 388 -22.96 -13.67 13.49
CA ILE A 388 -22.83 -15.13 13.28
C ILE A 388 -23.03 -15.99 14.54
N HIS A 389 -23.30 -15.37 15.70
CA HIS A 389 -23.51 -16.08 16.96
C HIS A 389 -25.00 -16.40 17.20
N LYS A 390 -25.30 -17.13 18.28
CA LYS A 390 -26.67 -17.42 18.70
C LYS A 390 -27.22 -16.28 19.53
N PHE A 391 -28.41 -15.79 19.21
CA PHE A 391 -29.10 -14.75 19.97
C PHE A 391 -30.64 -14.94 19.91
N CYS A 392 -31.35 -14.24 20.79
CA CYS A 392 -32.81 -14.25 20.82
C CYS A 392 -33.38 -13.14 19.93
N GLN A 393 -34.28 -13.49 19.00
CA GLN A 393 -34.99 -12.54 18.13
C GLN A 393 -36.43 -12.23 18.58
N ASN A 394 -36.84 -12.66 19.79
CA ASN A 394 -38.22 -12.43 20.28
C ASN A 394 -38.47 -10.91 20.47
N PRO A 395 -39.44 -10.28 19.76
CA PRO A 395 -39.67 -8.83 19.83
C PRO A 395 -40.04 -8.28 21.21
N ASN A 396 -40.55 -9.14 22.10
CA ASN A 396 -40.91 -8.76 23.47
C ASN A 396 -39.71 -8.80 24.43
N HIS A 397 -38.58 -9.38 24.01
CA HIS A 397 -37.40 -9.55 24.85
C HIS A 397 -36.39 -8.43 24.61
N LYS A 398 -35.71 -8.00 25.69
CA LYS A 398 -34.64 -7.00 25.61
C LYS A 398 -33.26 -7.66 25.66
N ALA A 399 -32.30 -7.03 24.99
CA ALA A 399 -30.89 -7.27 25.27
C ALA A 399 -30.60 -6.90 26.74
N GLY A 400 -29.80 -7.73 27.41
CA GLY A 400 -29.27 -7.43 28.73
C GLY A 400 -28.11 -6.44 28.67
N GLU A 401 -27.64 -6.06 29.86
CA GLU A 401 -26.49 -5.18 30.04
C GLU A 401 -25.27 -5.69 29.28
N TYR A 402 -24.45 -4.75 28.79
CA TYR A 402 -23.24 -5.07 28.04
C TYR A 402 -22.18 -5.69 28.96
N THR A 403 -21.95 -7.00 28.84
CA THR A 403 -21.05 -7.75 29.73
C THR A 403 -19.57 -7.66 29.35
N GLY A 404 -19.16 -6.69 28.54
CA GLY A 404 -17.78 -6.59 28.02
C GLY A 404 -17.47 -7.50 26.82
N ASN A 405 -18.50 -8.07 26.18
CA ASN A 405 -18.42 -8.90 24.97
C ASN A 405 -19.46 -8.39 23.94
N ARG A 406 -19.19 -8.55 22.64
CA ARG A 406 -20.05 -8.09 21.52
C ARG A 406 -21.39 -8.86 21.47
N MET A 407 -21.45 -10.04 22.12
CA MET A 407 -22.65 -10.84 22.31
C MET A 407 -23.47 -10.44 23.56
N HIS A 408 -24.50 -9.61 23.40
CA HIS A 408 -25.50 -9.39 24.45
C HIS A 408 -26.30 -10.66 24.76
N ARG A 409 -26.45 -11.00 26.05
CA ARG A 409 -27.41 -12.03 26.48
C ARG A 409 -28.82 -11.44 26.57
N CYS A 410 -29.80 -12.17 26.07
CA CYS A 410 -31.21 -11.81 26.22
C CYS A 410 -31.68 -11.98 27.68
N VAL A 411 -32.42 -10.99 28.21
CA VAL A 411 -32.95 -10.98 29.59
C VAL A 411 -34.48 -10.88 29.68
N GLY A 412 -35.18 -11.03 28.55
CA GLY A 412 -36.65 -11.05 28.56
C GLY A 412 -37.23 -12.31 29.22
N GLU A 413 -38.33 -12.15 29.95
CA GLU A 413 -39.02 -13.26 30.62
C GLU A 413 -39.80 -14.13 29.62
N GLY A 414 -39.68 -15.46 29.74
CA GLY A 414 -40.46 -16.42 28.95
C GLY A 414 -39.62 -17.19 27.93
N ALA A 415 -40.22 -17.52 26.78
CA ALA A 415 -39.60 -18.37 25.77
C ALA A 415 -38.70 -17.57 24.80
N HIS A 416 -37.44 -18.00 24.68
CA HIS A 416 -36.49 -17.42 23.75
C HIS A 416 -36.66 -18.00 22.33
N ASP A 417 -36.74 -17.12 21.32
CA ASP A 417 -36.67 -17.47 19.90
C ASP A 417 -35.20 -17.40 19.47
N GLU A 418 -34.42 -18.47 19.72
CA GLU A 418 -33.00 -18.52 19.38
C GLU A 418 -32.77 -18.71 17.87
N VAL A 419 -31.97 -17.83 17.27
CA VAL A 419 -31.50 -17.94 15.88
C VAL A 419 -29.99 -17.73 15.75
N GLN A 420 -29.46 -18.13 14.59
CA GLN A 420 -28.07 -17.94 14.18
C GLN A 420 -28.04 -17.78 12.66
N PHE A 421 -27.55 -16.65 12.15
CA PHE A 421 -27.53 -16.35 10.71
C PHE A 421 -26.15 -16.62 10.08
N LYS A 422 -25.68 -17.86 10.22
CA LYS A 422 -24.52 -18.38 9.49
C LYS A 422 -24.94 -19.00 8.16
N MET A 423 -24.19 -18.71 7.10
CA MET A 423 -24.29 -19.40 5.81
C MET A 423 -24.07 -20.91 5.98
N ASN A 424 -24.91 -21.69 5.31
CA ASN A 424 -24.73 -23.12 5.18
C ASN A 424 -23.55 -23.47 4.23
N LYS A 425 -23.15 -24.74 4.25
CA LYS A 425 -21.98 -25.23 3.49
C LYS A 425 -22.16 -25.10 1.96
N ASP A 426 -23.38 -25.25 1.45
CA ASP A 426 -23.67 -25.17 0.02
C ASP A 426 -23.53 -23.73 -0.50
N ALA A 427 -23.93 -22.73 0.29
CA ALA A 427 -23.69 -21.31 -0.03
C ALA A 427 -22.19 -21.00 -0.10
N ILE A 428 -21.42 -21.50 0.88
CA ILE A 428 -19.97 -21.32 0.93
C ILE A 428 -19.29 -22.03 -0.26
N ASP A 429 -19.75 -23.22 -0.66
CA ASP A 429 -19.22 -23.90 -1.85
C ASP A 429 -19.59 -23.19 -3.17
N LYS A 430 -20.76 -22.53 -3.26
CA LYS A 430 -21.09 -21.63 -4.38
C LYS A 430 -20.11 -20.44 -4.44
N ILE A 431 -19.77 -19.85 -3.29
CA ILE A 431 -18.80 -18.74 -3.17
C ILE A 431 -17.39 -19.19 -3.58
N VAL A 432 -16.90 -20.31 -3.05
CA VAL A 432 -15.61 -20.91 -3.45
C VAL A 432 -15.59 -21.16 -4.96
N SER A 433 -16.66 -21.75 -5.51
CA SER A 433 -16.77 -22.02 -6.94
C SER A 433 -16.79 -20.75 -7.81
N PHE A 434 -17.36 -19.64 -7.30
CA PHE A 434 -17.34 -18.32 -7.95
C PHE A 434 -15.91 -17.76 -8.02
N VAL A 435 -15.18 -17.71 -6.89
CA VAL A 435 -13.78 -17.24 -6.87
C VAL A 435 -12.90 -18.12 -7.76
N GLU A 436 -13.02 -19.44 -7.66
CA GLU A 436 -12.26 -20.38 -8.50
C GLU A 436 -12.40 -20.13 -10.01
N LYS A 437 -13.60 -19.72 -10.47
CA LYS A 437 -13.89 -19.44 -11.88
C LYS A 437 -13.30 -18.11 -12.37
N GLY A 438 -12.96 -17.19 -11.45
CA GLY A 438 -12.43 -15.86 -11.76
C GLY A 438 -12.98 -14.73 -10.90
N GLY A 439 -13.98 -15.01 -10.06
CA GLY A 439 -14.63 -14.03 -9.20
C GLY A 439 -13.69 -13.36 -8.19
N TYR A 440 -14.05 -12.14 -7.82
CA TYR A 440 -13.38 -11.36 -6.79
C TYR A 440 -14.23 -11.35 -5.52
N LEU A 441 -13.62 -11.69 -4.38
CA LEU A 441 -14.28 -11.76 -3.08
C LEU A 441 -13.62 -10.78 -2.10
N PHE A 442 -14.44 -9.99 -1.41
CA PHE A 442 -14.07 -9.11 -0.30
C PHE A 442 -14.88 -9.52 0.94
N THR A 443 -14.25 -9.52 2.12
CA THR A 443 -14.80 -10.09 3.37
C THR A 443 -14.19 -9.42 4.59
N GLU A 444 -14.97 -9.05 5.60
CA GLU A 444 -14.45 -8.42 6.84
C GLU A 444 -14.69 -9.26 8.11
N ASP A 445 -13.83 -9.08 9.10
CA ASP A 445 -13.98 -9.56 10.49
C ASP A 445 -14.49 -11.02 10.60
N TRP A 446 -15.69 -11.27 11.16
CA TRP A 446 -16.23 -12.62 11.38
C TRP A 446 -16.49 -13.44 10.10
N CYS A 447 -16.42 -12.83 8.91
CA CYS A 447 -16.34 -13.58 7.65
C CYS A 447 -15.11 -14.50 7.59
N LEU A 448 -14.07 -14.26 8.40
CA LEU A 448 -12.96 -15.17 8.62
C LEU A 448 -13.44 -16.53 9.13
N ILE A 449 -14.27 -16.54 10.17
CA ILE A 449 -14.79 -17.74 10.82
C ILE A 449 -15.88 -18.40 9.95
N GLU A 450 -16.76 -17.60 9.35
CA GLU A 450 -17.91 -18.09 8.59
C GLU A 450 -17.55 -18.59 7.18
N VAL A 451 -16.80 -17.80 6.43
CA VAL A 451 -16.59 -18.02 4.99
C VAL A 451 -15.17 -18.51 4.71
N LEU A 452 -14.15 -17.86 5.27
CA LEU A 452 -12.75 -18.12 4.91
C LEU A 452 -12.21 -19.39 5.55
N GLU A 453 -12.50 -19.67 6.81
CA GLU A 453 -12.09 -20.93 7.44
C GLU A 453 -12.89 -22.12 6.89
N VAL A 454 -14.17 -21.96 6.57
CA VAL A 454 -14.97 -23.06 6.00
C VAL A 454 -14.59 -23.35 4.54
N GLY A 455 -14.48 -22.33 3.69
CA GLY A 455 -14.21 -22.46 2.26
C GLY A 455 -12.73 -22.45 1.86
N PHE A 456 -11.87 -21.79 2.64
CA PHE A 456 -10.50 -21.42 2.26
C PHE A 456 -9.42 -21.71 3.33
N ASN A 457 -9.68 -22.57 4.35
CA ASN A 457 -8.76 -22.96 5.46
C ASN A 457 -7.32 -23.38 5.09
N LYS A 458 -7.04 -23.63 3.81
CA LYS A 458 -5.69 -23.91 3.28
C LYS A 458 -4.85 -22.63 3.07
N PHE A 459 -5.47 -21.46 3.15
CA PHE A 459 -4.86 -20.14 3.02
C PHE A 459 -4.82 -19.41 4.37
N LEU A 460 -5.94 -19.38 5.07
CA LEU A 460 -6.18 -18.53 6.24
C LEU A 460 -7.18 -19.19 7.19
N ARG A 461 -7.10 -18.93 8.50
CA ARG A 461 -8.08 -19.34 9.52
C ARG A 461 -8.23 -18.28 10.61
N SER A 462 -9.18 -18.47 11.51
CA SER A 462 -9.26 -17.70 12.76
C SER A 462 -8.14 -18.09 13.72
N GLY A 463 -7.44 -17.07 14.25
CA GLY A 463 -6.47 -17.17 15.32
C GLY A 463 -7.10 -16.85 16.69
N THR A 464 -6.35 -16.13 17.51
CA THR A 464 -6.80 -15.66 18.83
C THR A 464 -7.88 -14.58 18.65
N ALA A 465 -8.95 -14.62 19.45
CA ALA A 465 -9.92 -13.52 19.52
C ALA A 465 -9.30 -12.33 20.26
N LEU A 466 -9.43 -11.14 19.68
CA LEU A 466 -8.82 -9.91 20.18
C LEU A 466 -9.67 -9.23 21.27
N GLU A 467 -9.03 -8.49 22.17
CA GLU A 467 -9.73 -7.65 23.15
C GLU A 467 -10.25 -6.34 22.53
N GLY A 468 -9.75 -5.97 21.35
CA GLY A 468 -10.18 -4.80 20.57
C GLY A 468 -9.50 -3.50 21.01
N GLY A 469 -9.39 -2.54 20.09
CA GLY A 469 -8.65 -1.30 20.32
C GLY A 469 -8.37 -0.50 19.05
N SER A 470 -7.50 0.51 19.20
CA SER A 470 -6.98 1.33 18.09
C SER A 470 -5.52 0.95 17.85
N PHE A 471 -5.24 0.32 16.71
CA PHE A 471 -3.92 -0.26 16.41
C PHE A 471 -3.19 0.58 15.37
N GLY A 472 -1.92 0.91 15.61
CA GLY A 472 -1.06 1.52 14.59
C GLY A 472 -0.86 0.58 13.41
N ILE A 473 -1.13 1.05 12.18
CA ILE A 473 -1.01 0.24 10.96
C ILE A 473 -0.01 0.84 9.96
N SER A 474 0.65 -0.04 9.20
CA SER A 474 1.50 0.35 8.08
C SER A 474 1.38 -0.68 6.94
N PRO A 475 1.77 -0.34 5.69
CA PRO A 475 1.83 -1.35 4.63
C PRO A 475 2.93 -2.37 4.94
N GLU A 476 2.69 -3.64 4.63
CA GLU A 476 3.73 -4.66 4.71
C GLU A 476 4.94 -4.26 3.84
N LYS A 477 6.17 -4.44 4.36
CA LYS A 477 7.37 -3.87 3.73
C LYS A 477 7.56 -4.41 2.31
N GLY A 478 7.58 -3.51 1.33
CA GLY A 478 7.69 -3.84 -0.09
C GLY A 478 6.38 -4.20 -0.79
N MET A 479 5.25 -4.24 -0.07
CA MET A 479 3.93 -4.44 -0.67
C MET A 479 3.31 -3.13 -1.18
N THR A 480 3.96 -2.00 -0.93
CA THR A 480 3.58 -0.66 -1.44
C THR A 480 3.41 -0.57 -2.96
N SER A 481 4.04 -1.43 -3.76
CA SER A 481 3.81 -1.52 -5.22
C SER A 481 2.63 -2.42 -5.63
N HIS A 482 2.00 -3.12 -4.68
CA HIS A 482 0.87 -3.99 -4.98
C HIS A 482 -0.36 -3.15 -5.35
N PRO A 483 -1.07 -3.45 -6.46
CA PRO A 483 -2.14 -2.58 -6.94
C PRO A 483 -3.30 -2.36 -5.96
N LEU A 484 -3.44 -3.15 -4.88
CA LEU A 484 -4.42 -2.89 -3.81
C LEU A 484 -4.01 -1.77 -2.85
N LEU A 485 -2.71 -1.49 -2.70
CA LEU A 485 -2.17 -0.49 -1.77
C LEU A 485 -1.79 0.83 -2.45
N ARG A 486 -1.97 0.92 -3.77
CA ARG A 486 -1.74 2.13 -4.58
C ARG A 486 -2.56 3.29 -4.02
N GLY A 487 -1.91 4.21 -3.31
CA GLY A 487 -2.57 5.37 -2.69
C GLY A 487 -3.40 5.06 -1.45
N VAL A 488 -3.18 3.92 -0.78
CA VAL A 488 -3.75 3.64 0.56
C VAL A 488 -2.96 4.35 1.65
N PHE A 489 -1.62 4.34 1.56
CA PHE A 489 -0.70 4.98 2.52
C PHE A 489 0.00 6.18 1.90
N VAL A 490 -0.80 7.18 1.52
CA VAL A 490 -0.34 8.50 1.08
C VAL A 490 -1.18 9.54 1.84
N PRO A 491 -0.57 10.53 2.53
CA PRO A 491 -1.31 11.62 3.16
C PRO A 491 -2.21 12.37 2.18
N PRO A 492 -3.23 13.09 2.65
CA PRO A 492 -4.07 13.89 1.78
C PRO A 492 -3.22 14.93 1.06
N VAL A 493 -3.39 15.03 -0.26
CA VAL A 493 -3.05 16.27 -0.96
C VAL A 493 -4.11 17.28 -0.53
N ASP A 494 -3.72 18.29 0.25
CA ASP A 494 -4.60 19.42 0.56
C ASP A 494 -4.79 20.24 -0.73
N MET A 495 -5.86 19.92 -1.46
CA MET A 495 -6.24 20.59 -2.70
C MET A 495 -6.54 22.07 -2.46
N ASP A 496 -6.96 22.46 -1.26
CA ASP A 496 -7.20 23.85 -0.91
C ASP A 496 -5.90 24.57 -0.50
N ALA A 497 -4.86 23.86 -0.05
CA ALA A 497 -3.51 24.42 0.05
C ALA A 497 -2.90 24.63 -1.35
N LEU A 498 -3.08 23.69 -2.29
CA LEU A 498 -2.69 23.87 -3.69
C LEU A 498 -3.43 25.06 -4.34
N ARG A 499 -4.73 25.24 -4.06
CA ARG A 499 -5.53 26.35 -4.58
C ARG A 499 -5.23 27.70 -3.90
N ARG A 500 -4.96 27.73 -2.58
CA ARG A 500 -4.66 28.98 -1.85
C ARG A 500 -3.22 29.45 -1.98
N ARG A 501 -2.27 28.56 -2.28
CA ARG A 501 -0.84 28.87 -2.52
C ARG A 501 -0.47 28.48 -3.95
N ALA A 502 -1.14 29.12 -4.92
CA ALA A 502 -1.02 28.84 -6.34
C ALA A 502 0.45 28.91 -6.82
N TYR A 503 1.04 27.73 -7.01
CA TYR A 503 2.39 27.48 -7.54
C TYR A 503 3.49 28.46 -7.10
N GLY A 504 3.64 28.64 -5.78
CA GLY A 504 4.93 29.01 -5.19
C GLY A 504 5.90 27.82 -5.23
N LEU A 505 6.30 27.44 -6.44
CA LEU A 505 7.45 26.57 -6.70
C LEU A 505 8.62 27.52 -6.98
N ASP A 506 9.33 27.94 -5.94
CA ASP A 506 10.49 28.85 -5.92
C ASP A 506 10.88 29.37 -7.33
N ASP A 507 10.22 30.46 -7.78
CA ASP A 507 10.01 30.84 -9.20
C ASP A 507 11.24 31.47 -9.90
N GLU A 508 12.43 30.84 -9.86
CA GLU A 508 13.68 31.42 -10.42
C GLU A 508 14.36 30.61 -11.54
N ASP A 509 13.80 29.47 -11.94
CA ASP A 509 14.51 28.48 -12.77
C ASP A 509 13.87 28.15 -14.14
N ASP A 510 12.60 28.52 -14.38
CA ASP A 510 11.96 28.42 -15.72
C ASP A 510 12.25 29.71 -16.55
N ASP A 511 13.44 30.29 -16.34
CA ASP A 511 13.89 31.59 -16.85
C ASP A 511 14.06 31.55 -18.39
N GLU A 512 13.39 32.48 -19.08
CA GLU A 512 13.26 32.49 -20.54
C GLU A 512 14.58 32.92 -21.24
N ASP A 513 15.46 31.97 -21.57
CA ASP A 513 16.39 32.04 -22.73
C ASP A 513 17.30 30.80 -22.91
N ALA A 514 17.30 29.84 -21.97
CA ALA A 514 18.17 28.65 -22.04
C ALA A 514 17.82 27.65 -23.18
N GLU A 515 18.83 27.14 -23.89
CA GLU A 515 18.65 26.10 -24.92
C GLU A 515 18.35 24.72 -24.30
N TYR A 516 17.06 24.39 -24.19
CA TYR A 516 16.59 23.17 -23.54
C TYR A 516 16.89 21.89 -24.33
N ASP A 517 17.99 21.20 -24.00
CA ASP A 517 18.27 19.84 -24.46
C ASP A 517 17.59 18.76 -23.57
N PRO A 518 16.63 17.97 -24.11
CA PRO A 518 16.03 16.85 -23.38
C PRO A 518 16.98 15.65 -23.18
N SER A 519 18.17 15.63 -23.79
CA SER A 519 19.18 14.57 -23.59
C SER A 519 19.96 14.74 -22.28
N SER A 520 20.23 16.00 -21.88
CA SER A 520 20.97 16.36 -20.66
C SER A 520 20.31 15.81 -19.39
N GLU A 521 21.14 15.57 -18.35
CA GLU A 521 20.65 15.30 -16.99
C GLU A 521 20.40 16.60 -16.19
N ASP A 522 21.10 17.68 -16.54
CA ASP A 522 20.94 19.02 -15.98
C ASP A 522 20.54 19.99 -17.11
N ASP A 523 19.29 20.47 -17.11
CA ASP A 523 18.85 21.62 -17.92
C ASP A 523 19.53 22.89 -17.36
N PRO A 524 19.95 23.89 -18.15
CA PRO A 524 20.39 25.16 -17.57
C PRO A 524 19.26 25.87 -16.79
N GLY A 525 17.99 25.50 -17.00
CA GLY A 525 16.83 25.82 -16.12
C GLY A 525 16.54 24.76 -15.03
N ASP A 526 17.53 23.95 -14.64
CA ASP A 526 17.44 22.99 -13.52
C ASP A 526 18.47 23.29 -12.40
N VAL A 527 19.09 24.47 -12.39
CA VAL A 527 20.13 24.87 -11.44
C VAL A 527 19.76 26.16 -10.68
N ASP A 528 19.21 26.00 -9.46
CA ASP A 528 18.89 27.06 -8.47
C ASP A 528 19.79 28.31 -8.64
N GLY A 529 19.31 29.32 -9.37
CA GLY A 529 20.15 30.44 -9.83
C GLY A 529 20.87 31.21 -8.71
N ASP A 530 20.24 31.29 -7.54
CA ASP A 530 20.77 32.00 -6.37
C ASP A 530 21.85 31.21 -5.59
N ARG A 531 22.06 29.92 -5.91
CA ARG A 531 23.08 29.08 -5.26
C ARG A 531 24.50 29.26 -5.82
N GLY A 532 24.83 30.49 -6.25
CA GLY A 532 25.98 30.77 -7.11
C GLY A 532 26.81 32.03 -6.85
N LYS A 533 26.54 32.85 -5.83
CA LYS A 533 27.33 34.10 -5.57
C LYS A 533 27.85 34.22 -4.14
N THR A 534 29.14 33.93 -3.95
CA THR A 534 29.91 34.22 -2.74
C THR A 534 30.22 35.72 -2.61
N GLY A 535 29.18 36.52 -2.35
CA GLY A 535 29.30 37.94 -2.05
C GLY A 535 29.85 38.18 -0.64
N VAL A 536 31.05 38.76 -0.53
CA VAL A 536 31.67 39.05 0.77
C VAL A 536 31.04 40.32 1.38
N GLY A 537 30.02 40.10 2.20
CA GLY A 537 29.56 41.04 3.22
C GLY A 537 28.51 42.07 2.80
N ASN A 538 27.32 41.96 3.39
CA ASN A 538 26.95 42.88 4.47
C ASN A 538 25.94 42.21 5.42
N SER A 539 25.75 42.77 6.62
CA SER A 539 24.92 42.18 7.67
C SER A 539 23.53 42.83 7.80
N ASP A 540 22.68 42.18 8.59
CA ASP A 540 21.52 42.75 9.31
C ASP A 540 20.25 43.10 8.51
N LEU A 541 20.16 42.79 7.22
CA LEU A 541 18.90 42.79 6.46
C LEU A 541 18.76 41.48 5.67
N ASP A 542 17.53 40.99 5.57
CA ASP A 542 17.13 39.68 5.01
C ASP A 542 17.63 38.45 5.80
N ALA A 543 17.19 38.36 7.05
CA ALA A 543 16.96 37.05 7.65
C ALA A 543 15.92 36.30 6.79
N PRO A 544 16.18 35.06 6.32
CA PRO A 544 15.21 34.33 5.51
C PRO A 544 13.94 34.14 6.33
N GLY A 545 12.83 34.73 5.85
CA GLY A 545 11.55 34.72 6.55
C GLY A 545 11.14 33.28 6.87
N GLU A 546 10.47 33.08 8.02
CA GLU A 546 10.14 31.74 8.53
C GLU A 546 9.38 30.93 7.47
N ILE A 547 10.12 30.06 6.78
CA ILE A 547 9.55 29.13 5.81
C ILE A 547 8.65 28.21 6.63
N GLU A 548 7.33 28.35 6.44
CA GLU A 548 6.37 27.31 6.78
C GLU A 548 6.71 26.08 5.93
N ASP A 549 7.66 25.31 6.46
CA ASP A 549 8.14 24.03 5.96
C ASP A 549 6.93 23.17 5.54
N PRO A 550 6.99 22.39 4.45
CA PRO A 550 6.01 21.35 4.18
C PRO A 550 5.98 20.36 5.35
N ASP A 551 5.11 20.68 6.31
CA ASP A 551 4.92 20.07 7.62
C ASP A 551 5.02 18.56 7.47
N ILE A 552 6.04 17.94 8.09
CA ILE A 552 6.32 16.51 7.97
C ILE A 552 5.30 15.75 8.83
N ARG A 553 4.04 15.82 8.39
CA ARG A 553 2.89 15.12 8.96
C ARG A 553 3.09 13.64 8.70
N LEU A 554 3.69 13.03 9.71
CA LEU A 554 3.69 11.61 9.98
C LEU A 554 2.25 11.22 10.30
N VAL A 555 1.45 11.02 9.26
CA VAL A 555 0.08 10.50 9.38
C VAL A 555 0.17 9.10 9.99
N LYS A 556 0.04 9.01 11.31
CA LYS A 556 0.00 7.75 12.03
C LYS A 556 -1.40 7.14 11.84
N HIS A 557 -1.54 6.38 10.77
CA HIS A 557 -2.75 5.63 10.50
C HIS A 557 -3.02 4.65 11.65
N GLN A 558 -4.27 4.66 12.13
CA GLN A 558 -4.74 3.75 13.17
C GLN A 558 -6.09 3.17 12.78
N TRP A 559 -6.22 1.85 12.83
CA TRP A 559 -7.52 1.20 12.60
C TRP A 559 -8.13 0.74 13.91
N LYS A 560 -9.43 1.01 14.06
CA LYS A 560 -10.24 0.42 15.12
C LYS A 560 -10.49 -1.05 14.75
N ILE A 561 -10.07 -1.97 15.60
CA ILE A 561 -10.41 -3.40 15.48
C ILE A 561 -11.28 -3.73 16.68
N ASP A 562 -12.45 -4.33 16.44
CA ASP A 562 -13.44 -4.55 17.49
C ASP A 562 -13.09 -5.75 18.38
N LYS A 563 -13.68 -5.77 19.57
CA LYS A 563 -13.55 -6.90 20.49
C LYS A 563 -14.22 -8.15 19.91
N GLU A 564 -13.61 -9.31 20.15
CA GLU A 564 -13.98 -10.61 19.57
C GLU A 564 -13.70 -10.73 18.06
N SER A 565 -12.99 -9.78 17.44
CA SER A 565 -12.42 -9.97 16.10
C SER A 565 -11.32 -11.04 16.12
N PRO A 566 -11.30 -12.00 15.17
CA PRO A 566 -10.34 -13.10 15.14
C PRO A 566 -9.03 -12.72 14.41
N SER A 567 -7.87 -12.89 15.05
CA SER A 567 -6.57 -12.60 14.41
C SER A 567 -6.26 -13.54 13.21
N LEU A 568 -5.35 -13.12 12.33
CA LEU A 568 -5.11 -13.75 11.03
C LEU A 568 -4.09 -14.90 11.07
N ASP A 569 -4.54 -16.13 11.28
CA ASP A 569 -3.71 -17.34 11.23
C ASP A 569 -3.42 -17.75 9.76
N ILE A 570 -2.26 -17.32 9.25
CA ILE A 570 -1.86 -17.52 7.85
C ILE A 570 -1.31 -18.93 7.60
N ARG A 571 -2.07 -19.73 6.83
CA ARG A 571 -1.75 -21.13 6.51
C ARG A 571 -1.03 -21.34 5.16
N SER A 572 -0.83 -20.29 4.35
CA SER A 572 -0.16 -20.44 3.04
C SER A 572 0.74 -19.27 2.65
N LYS A 573 1.90 -19.60 2.08
CA LYS A 573 2.80 -18.66 1.37
C LYS A 573 2.20 -18.03 0.09
N LYS A 574 0.94 -18.37 -0.25
CA LYS A 574 0.14 -17.70 -1.29
C LYS A 574 -0.69 -16.54 -0.75
N VAL A 575 -0.82 -16.41 0.56
CA VAL A 575 -1.35 -15.21 1.20
C VAL A 575 -0.25 -14.15 1.21
N GLN A 576 -0.62 -12.96 0.78
CA GLN A 576 0.20 -11.76 0.87
C GLN A 576 -0.43 -10.89 1.96
N VAL A 577 0.35 -10.54 2.99
CA VAL A 577 -0.03 -9.46 3.90
C VAL A 577 0.02 -8.17 3.10
N LEU A 578 -0.99 -7.32 3.28
CA LEU A 578 -1.07 -5.99 2.68
C LEU A 578 -0.79 -4.93 3.76
N ILE A 579 -1.43 -5.08 4.92
CA ILE A 579 -1.36 -4.15 6.04
C ILE A 579 -0.97 -4.96 7.27
N ASP A 580 0.00 -4.45 8.01
CA ASP A 580 0.58 -5.07 9.20
C ASP A 580 0.61 -4.06 10.36
N SER A 581 0.58 -4.58 11.59
CA SER A 581 0.62 -3.79 12.82
C SER A 581 1.60 -4.40 13.81
N GLU A 582 2.60 -3.61 14.20
CA GLU A 582 3.53 -3.99 15.28
C GLU A 582 2.80 -4.08 16.63
N ASP A 583 1.75 -3.27 16.83
CA ASP A 583 0.96 -3.24 18.06
C ASP A 583 0.07 -4.48 18.20
N LEU A 584 -0.62 -4.88 17.12
CA LEU A 584 -1.40 -6.12 17.10
C LEU A 584 -0.52 -7.35 17.32
N ARG A 585 0.70 -7.34 16.76
CA ARG A 585 1.72 -8.38 16.96
C ARG A 585 2.19 -8.45 18.42
N LYS A 586 2.26 -7.33 19.15
CA LYS A 586 2.57 -7.31 20.59
C LYS A 586 1.42 -7.86 21.44
N GLU A 587 0.16 -7.63 21.03
CA GLU A 587 -1.03 -8.14 21.75
C GLU A 587 -1.23 -9.65 21.55
N CYS A 588 -1.29 -10.12 20.30
CA CYS A 588 -1.78 -11.46 19.96
C CYS A 588 -0.74 -12.38 19.29
N GLY A 589 0.46 -11.87 18.98
CA GLY A 589 1.52 -12.59 18.27
C GLY A 589 1.45 -12.51 16.74
N GLU A 590 0.28 -12.23 16.17
CA GLU A 590 0.08 -12.03 14.73
C GLU A 590 -0.06 -10.53 14.40
N GLY A 591 0.57 -10.06 13.32
CA GLY A 591 0.56 -8.64 12.94
C GLY A 591 -0.39 -8.27 11.79
N ALA A 592 -0.84 -9.25 11.00
CA ALA A 592 -1.52 -8.98 9.75
C ALA A 592 -2.96 -8.45 9.97
N VAL A 593 -3.26 -7.28 9.39
CA VAL A 593 -4.55 -6.58 9.51
C VAL A 593 -5.38 -6.67 8.22
N ALA A 594 -4.72 -6.70 7.06
CA ALA A 594 -5.36 -6.96 5.78
C ALA A 594 -4.50 -7.89 4.91
N VAL A 595 -5.14 -8.80 4.19
CA VAL A 595 -4.48 -9.85 3.39
C VAL A 595 -5.16 -10.07 2.04
N THR A 596 -4.41 -10.59 1.06
CA THR A 596 -4.97 -11.07 -0.21
C THR A 596 -4.35 -12.38 -0.67
N PHE A 597 -5.10 -13.20 -1.39
CA PHE A 597 -4.59 -14.40 -2.06
C PHE A 597 -5.35 -14.69 -3.36
N THR A 598 -4.72 -15.46 -4.25
CA THR A 598 -5.33 -15.90 -5.52
C THR A 598 -5.78 -17.36 -5.44
N VAL A 599 -6.98 -17.64 -5.96
CA VAL A 599 -7.59 -18.98 -5.94
C VAL A 599 -7.99 -19.36 -7.36
N LYS A 600 -7.19 -20.25 -7.97
CA LYS A 600 -7.24 -20.58 -9.42
C LYS A 600 -7.17 -19.32 -10.29
N LYS A 601 -8.32 -18.77 -10.71
CA LYS A 601 -8.39 -17.52 -11.47
C LYS A 601 -8.71 -16.30 -10.60
N GLY A 602 -9.56 -16.43 -9.59
CA GLY A 602 -10.05 -15.31 -8.77
C GLY A 602 -9.08 -14.82 -7.70
N ARG A 603 -9.52 -13.80 -6.95
CA ARG A 603 -8.80 -13.17 -5.83
C ARG A 603 -9.74 -13.05 -4.63
N VAL A 604 -9.19 -13.26 -3.43
CA VAL A 604 -9.81 -12.92 -2.15
C VAL A 604 -9.05 -11.74 -1.52
N ILE A 605 -9.77 -10.83 -0.87
CA ILE A 605 -9.25 -9.85 0.10
C ILE A 605 -9.98 -10.08 1.41
N HIS A 606 -9.25 -9.94 2.51
CA HIS A 606 -9.83 -9.92 3.85
C HIS A 606 -9.19 -8.84 4.73
N VAL A 607 -10.01 -8.22 5.58
CA VAL A 607 -9.68 -7.10 6.47
C VAL A 607 -10.23 -7.39 7.87
N LEU A 608 -9.46 -7.09 8.92
CA LEU A 608 -9.89 -7.26 10.32
C LEU A 608 -10.79 -6.14 10.85
N SER A 609 -10.66 -4.94 10.29
CA SER A 609 -11.43 -3.76 10.66
C SER A 609 -12.72 -3.67 9.83
N HIS A 610 -13.67 -2.84 10.27
CA HIS A 610 -14.94 -2.59 9.58
C HIS A 610 -14.90 -1.27 8.80
N PHE A 611 -15.63 -1.20 7.69
CA PHE A 611 -16.06 0.10 7.12
C PHE A 611 -16.90 0.90 8.12
N GLY A 612 -16.88 2.24 7.99
CA GLY A 612 -17.64 3.18 8.84
C GLY A 612 -17.11 3.41 10.25
N GLU A 613 -16.42 2.44 10.86
CA GLU A 613 -15.95 2.47 12.26
C GLU A 613 -14.60 3.23 12.48
N GLN A 614 -14.16 4.03 11.50
CA GLN A 614 -12.85 4.69 11.54
C GLN A 614 -12.90 6.07 12.20
N SER A 615 -11.98 6.31 13.13
CA SER A 615 -11.93 7.51 13.99
C SER A 615 -11.42 8.81 13.31
N SER A 616 -10.98 8.74 12.05
CA SER A 616 -10.51 9.91 11.30
C SER A 616 -10.69 9.71 9.78
N SER A 617 -10.73 10.82 9.03
CA SER A 617 -10.82 10.76 7.56
C SER A 617 -9.54 10.26 6.89
N ASP A 618 -8.39 10.24 7.58
CA ASP A 618 -7.19 9.52 7.12
C ASP A 618 -7.43 8.00 7.15
N ASN A 619 -7.98 7.51 8.25
CA ASN A 619 -8.23 6.08 8.46
C ASN A 619 -9.38 5.60 7.56
N GLU A 620 -10.49 6.37 7.46
CA GLU A 620 -11.58 6.09 6.51
C GLU A 620 -11.07 6.06 5.06
N ALA A 621 -10.27 7.06 4.65
CA ALA A 621 -9.71 7.08 3.30
C ALA A 621 -8.81 5.87 3.03
N THR A 622 -8.02 5.36 3.99
CA THR A 622 -7.18 4.17 3.75
C THR A 622 -8.02 2.93 3.40
N ILE A 623 -9.14 2.69 4.09
CA ILE A 623 -9.99 1.52 3.85
C ILE A 623 -10.87 1.71 2.60
N GLU A 624 -11.34 2.93 2.30
CA GLU A 624 -11.98 3.27 1.02
C GLU A 624 -11.03 3.02 -0.17
N ASN A 625 -9.79 3.52 -0.10
CA ASN A 625 -8.82 3.36 -1.18
C ASN A 625 -8.53 1.88 -1.48
N LEU A 626 -8.53 1.01 -0.46
CA LEU A 626 -8.40 -0.45 -0.63
C LEU A 626 -9.58 -1.07 -1.39
N LEU A 627 -10.82 -0.66 -1.10
CA LEU A 627 -12.04 -1.09 -1.81
C LEU A 627 -12.07 -0.58 -3.25
N ILE A 628 -11.67 0.67 -3.49
CA ILE A 628 -11.60 1.27 -4.82
C ILE A 628 -10.56 0.53 -5.68
N ASN A 629 -9.38 0.26 -5.13
CA ASN A 629 -8.33 -0.48 -5.81
C ASN A 629 -8.74 -1.94 -6.12
N PHE A 630 -9.64 -2.53 -5.33
CA PHE A 630 -10.28 -3.82 -5.63
C PHE A 630 -11.28 -3.71 -6.79
N LEU A 631 -12.17 -2.72 -6.78
CA LEU A 631 -13.12 -2.46 -7.88
C LEU A 631 -12.40 -2.13 -9.20
N LEU A 632 -11.31 -1.37 -9.17
CA LEU A 632 -10.44 -1.11 -10.33
C LEU A 632 -9.87 -2.41 -10.91
N GLN A 633 -9.37 -3.33 -10.08
CA GLN A 633 -8.92 -4.66 -10.56
C GLN A 633 -10.06 -5.48 -11.16
N VAL A 634 -11.29 -5.37 -10.62
CA VAL A 634 -12.48 -6.03 -11.16
C VAL A 634 -12.78 -5.48 -12.56
N ARG A 635 -12.83 -4.16 -12.74
CA ARG A 635 -13.05 -3.50 -14.05
C ARG A 635 -11.98 -3.91 -15.08
N ILE A 636 -10.70 -3.78 -14.72
CA ILE A 636 -9.55 -4.11 -15.60
C ILE A 636 -9.61 -5.56 -16.11
N ARG A 637 -10.16 -6.50 -15.32
CA ARG A 637 -10.37 -7.90 -15.72
C ARG A 637 -11.73 -8.21 -16.34
N ALA A 638 -12.76 -7.42 -16.04
CA ALA A 638 -14.11 -7.62 -16.58
C ALA A 638 -14.16 -7.39 -18.10
N GLY A 639 -13.26 -6.54 -18.62
CA GLY A 639 -12.90 -6.54 -20.04
C GLY A 639 -13.79 -5.70 -20.95
N ASN A 640 -14.28 -4.57 -20.45
CA ASN A 640 -14.59 -3.40 -21.27
C ASN A 640 -13.41 -2.42 -21.15
#